data_AF-A0A812KE19-F1
#
_entry.id   AF-A0A812KE19-F1
#
_cell.length_a   1.000
_cell.length_b   1.000
_cell.length_c   1.000
_cell.angle_alpha   90.00
_cell.angle_beta   90.00
_cell.angle_gamma   90.00
#
_symmetry.space_group_name_H-M   'P 1'
#
loop_
_entity.id
_entity.type
_entity.pdbx_description
1 polymer ?
#
loop_
_entity_poly.entity_id
_entity_poly.type
_entity_poly.pdbx_seq_one_letter_code
_entity_poly.pdbx_strand_id
1 'polypeptide(L)'
;MELEEAEAVRPSKRKFHYHKAFGEAAEFLQLLGQCNASAIAIYIREPTPVERDYYIEFGLDIYNPLKTPPLTDNFWQCTVYSANSDSNGNRIIKASKAFQSWDIVPQLENLEVRLLGPNTAAETLSSIHVEFTPVTTAEDIAIQFHEPMDFDFSAASTEDEDNQVIFLREGPLLRIRMDIIQGVRTIIVLRNVLLGKIGGQTDISITTWTGGLFQNGIWLPGTKQDERLNFRNGFRLPGRVEILYDKLENTFQRDPFTYPEQSLWNTQMGRPAYAEFHFHISVQAEVGDFLMISAWPFQPTRSIFTLVESPIGQSISSNAVVKKAVANEITTVFGGQIHARLLEPLIPYRRYEVVTSVIAPTAQAAKDHGAVIQWFIETRDLGQLPTNTNDGNSREFPIVEEYRFMVSAVRSPPLASIIVSLDVTPALDAPTLLRVIAPLGFNFTENCIGPGDSVYIEACVPGQVTPSGRSTAELTVRGAPAVGLEGMAVGILVRIDSPTQTPVAKEWFIEGVDALSDRQLGWGQADGIDVLPMQDTMVIYPGFTGVRSRIVWRFRTREMVQAGGYLEVRLPFGFAPECSMATLEAIALPITGGCRVVNEALLYVFMNTTMVPREYVFAFFLTPPAATPLFNELSIILRDRFGAVSDAAVSIPGSKVLDKLRIREGQLLWTSTKPFRESTITVSFDILESLPDLIVAPDQQIDEILITLPYGFVHLVEKPTDLQLMNENMPLREVDYLDYFQKDRIRISLELNQSSWVTLSSGSYGFRFNVMVPSPLPTFNVWFVSLCSPSYPEGCSQITDPAVMATFAMTGRLPPGSAGSERINQMSFGRHAQNRTHIRQLLKPLKLSDVFKLRPDNLGDGAAGRKIGAFEKSQARGRERFGERCLVDERGKPALTYITPLSFASRSLQEFADSYAMLMILASVQGAFAGAWERGYTDQRVLLREIRLEPDVVVLLINELVQLGLFPGSLCSSSLRFAAALARQTRRFHLRKMNLASAEVQTALRQLGKLDAFLVEDCTLGAEGFKQLEEVLRSCVELSFLRCPLGALPPGFTELAPRALRLRSCKLDADALSEMSTAVRAQPELSAVELLTALPGKGTEGEGPATSLVSRKMALNLLALDLSENHLAGAGRTMALLLRYCHQLALLQLEDCALSLEDLTLLSRALARSRARVLPSVSEAKV
;
A
#
# COMPACT_ATOMS: atom_id res chain seq x y z
N MET A 1 -51.95 6.40 12.57
CA MET A 1 -52.46 5.49 13.62
C MET A 1 -52.48 6.32 14.88
N GLU A 2 -53.55 7.08 15.06
CA GLU A 2 -53.84 7.78 16.31
C GLU A 2 -54.37 6.75 17.31
N LEU A 3 -53.84 6.76 18.53
CA LEU A 3 -54.59 6.35 19.71
C LEU A 3 -53.93 6.92 20.96
N GLU A 4 -54.76 7.66 21.70
CA GLU A 4 -54.57 8.20 23.04
C GLU A 4 -54.15 7.10 24.03
N GLU A 5 -53.22 7.41 24.92
CA GLU A 5 -53.16 6.76 26.24
C GLU A 5 -52.83 7.81 27.30
N ALA A 6 -53.91 8.38 27.85
CA ALA A 6 -53.91 9.01 29.15
C ALA A 6 -54.02 7.89 30.20
N GLU A 7 -52.89 7.42 30.71
CA GLU A 7 -52.86 6.51 31.87
C GLU A 7 -53.01 7.32 33.17
N ALA A 8 -54.27 7.40 33.62
CA ALA A 8 -54.60 7.73 34.98
C ALA A 8 -54.08 6.63 35.92
N VAL A 9 -53.13 7.01 36.78
CA VAL A 9 -52.65 6.23 37.93
C VAL A 9 -53.85 5.76 38.75
N ARG A 10 -54.18 4.46 38.65
CA ARG A 10 -55.10 3.79 39.57
C ARG A 10 -54.43 3.67 40.94
N PRO A 11 -54.98 4.22 42.03
CA PRO A 11 -54.53 3.85 43.36
C PRO A 11 -54.97 2.42 43.65
N SER A 12 -54.02 1.58 44.05
CA SER A 12 -54.25 0.24 44.59
C SER A 12 -55.30 0.31 45.71
N LYS A 13 -56.35 -0.51 45.65
CA LYS A 13 -57.23 -0.77 46.79
C LYS A 13 -56.41 -1.36 47.94
N ARG A 14 -55.96 -0.55 48.89
CA ARG A 14 -55.41 -1.04 50.17
C ARG A 14 -56.56 -1.50 51.04
N LYS A 15 -56.50 -2.77 51.46
CA LYS A 15 -57.35 -3.33 52.52
C LYS A 15 -56.90 -2.74 53.86
N PHE A 16 -57.85 -2.42 54.74
CA PHE A 16 -57.57 -2.22 56.16
C PHE A 16 -56.92 -3.50 56.72
N HIS A 17 -55.70 -3.40 57.23
CA HIS A 17 -55.04 -4.48 57.96
C HIS A 17 -55.12 -4.20 59.47
N TYR A 18 -55.61 -5.19 60.22
CA TYR A 18 -55.72 -5.15 61.67
C TYR A 18 -54.45 -5.76 62.29
N HIS A 19 -53.70 -5.01 63.09
CA HIS A 19 -52.60 -5.56 63.88
C HIS A 19 -53.13 -6.02 65.24
N LYS A 20 -53.06 -7.34 65.46
CA LYS A 20 -53.55 -8.03 66.66
C LYS A 20 -52.48 -8.02 67.75
N ALA A 21 -52.62 -7.16 68.75
CA ALA A 21 -51.97 -7.30 70.04
C ALA A 21 -52.91 -6.72 71.09
N PHE A 22 -53.71 -7.58 71.75
CA PHE A 22 -54.26 -7.52 73.11
C PHE A 22 -55.44 -8.52 73.21
N GLY A 23 -55.51 -9.25 74.33
CA GLY A 23 -56.21 -10.53 74.49
C GLY A 23 -57.74 -10.49 74.56
N GLU A 24 -58.34 -11.65 74.24
CA GLU A 24 -59.65 -12.20 74.62
C GLU A 24 -60.93 -11.32 74.66
N ALA A 25 -60.95 -10.13 74.04
CA ALA A 25 -62.18 -9.35 73.81
C ALA A 25 -62.52 -9.15 72.31
N ALA A 26 -61.95 -9.96 71.42
CA ALA A 26 -61.99 -9.74 69.97
C ALA A 26 -63.12 -10.49 69.21
N GLU A 27 -64.25 -10.78 69.85
CA GLU A 27 -65.47 -11.24 69.15
C GLU A 27 -66.57 -10.17 69.07
N PHE A 28 -66.34 -8.97 69.62
CA PHE A 28 -67.43 -8.01 69.87
C PHE A 28 -67.41 -6.73 69.01
N LEU A 29 -66.53 -6.55 68.01
CA LEU A 29 -66.52 -5.33 67.19
C LEU A 29 -66.40 -5.62 65.69
N GLN A 30 -67.53 -5.66 64.98
CA GLN A 30 -67.54 -5.56 63.51
C GLN A 30 -67.31 -4.09 63.12
N LEU A 31 -66.10 -3.78 62.65
CA LEU A 31 -65.74 -2.47 62.12
C LEU A 31 -66.05 -2.40 60.62
N LEU A 32 -66.99 -1.54 60.24
CA LEU A 32 -67.19 -1.12 58.85
C LEU A 32 -66.74 0.34 58.74
N GLY A 33 -65.68 0.59 57.97
CA GLY A 33 -65.21 1.92 57.65
C GLY A 33 -65.75 2.39 56.30
N GLN A 34 -66.39 3.56 56.26
CA GLN A 34 -66.72 4.26 55.02
C GLN A 34 -65.90 5.56 54.97
N CYS A 35 -65.05 5.69 53.96
CA CYS A 35 -64.29 6.91 53.70
C CYS A 35 -64.94 7.67 52.54
N ASN A 36 -65.15 8.98 52.71
CA ASN A 36 -65.34 9.91 51.60
C ASN A 36 -64.19 10.93 51.59
N ALA A 37 -64.23 11.93 50.69
CA ALA A 37 -63.14 12.89 50.52
C ALA A 37 -62.83 13.75 51.78
N SER A 38 -63.75 13.87 52.74
CA SER A 38 -63.61 14.78 53.90
C SER A 38 -63.95 14.16 55.26
N ALA A 39 -64.42 12.91 55.31
CA ALA A 39 -64.82 12.25 56.53
C ALA A 39 -64.59 10.73 56.47
N ILE A 40 -64.19 10.16 57.60
CA ILE A 40 -64.12 8.72 57.82
C ILE A 40 -65.21 8.37 58.84
N ALA A 41 -66.19 7.57 58.42
CA ALA A 41 -67.21 7.04 59.30
C ALA A 41 -66.83 5.62 59.73
N ILE A 42 -66.53 5.45 61.02
CA ILE A 42 -66.22 4.15 61.62
C ILE A 42 -67.47 3.70 62.38
N TYR A 43 -68.08 2.60 61.94
CA TYR A 43 -69.19 1.97 62.64
C TYR A 43 -68.64 0.91 63.58
N ILE A 44 -68.84 1.12 64.88
CA ILE A 44 -68.54 0.13 65.91
C ILE A 44 -69.87 -0.45 66.37
N ARG A 45 -70.03 -1.76 66.18
CA ARG A 45 -71.18 -2.51 66.68
C ARG A 45 -70.77 -3.07 68.03
N GLU A 46 -71.49 -2.73 69.09
CA GLU A 46 -71.24 -3.20 70.46
C GLU A 46 -72.35 -4.20 70.86
N PRO A 47 -72.16 -5.52 70.67
CA PRO A 47 -73.14 -6.52 71.10
C PRO A 47 -73.22 -6.63 72.62
N THR A 48 -72.16 -6.26 73.34
CA THR A 48 -72.11 -6.09 74.80
C THR A 48 -71.58 -4.69 75.11
N PRO A 49 -72.15 -3.97 76.11
CA PRO A 49 -71.67 -2.64 76.49
C PRO A 49 -70.18 -2.69 76.83
N VAL A 50 -69.39 -1.83 76.19
CA VAL A 50 -67.98 -1.66 76.52
C VAL A 50 -67.89 -1.01 77.91
N GLU A 51 -67.02 -1.53 78.79
CA GLU A 51 -66.85 -0.97 80.14
C GLU A 51 -66.43 0.49 80.09
N ARG A 52 -66.83 1.27 81.10
CA ARG A 52 -66.45 2.66 81.24
C ARG A 52 -64.92 2.77 81.27
N ASP A 53 -64.39 3.72 80.51
CA ASP A 53 -62.95 4.01 80.37
C ASP A 53 -62.12 3.01 79.54
N TYR A 54 -62.77 2.16 78.73
CA TYR A 54 -62.07 1.33 77.74
C TYR A 54 -61.46 2.17 76.60
N TYR A 55 -60.17 1.98 76.32
CA TYR A 55 -59.45 2.70 75.27
C TYR A 55 -59.62 2.00 73.90
N ILE A 56 -60.01 2.74 72.88
CA ILE A 56 -60.13 2.26 71.49
C ILE A 56 -59.18 3.10 70.64
N GLU A 57 -58.23 2.44 69.97
CA GLU A 57 -57.25 3.07 69.09
C GLU A 57 -57.52 2.70 67.62
N PHE A 58 -57.31 3.67 66.72
CA PHE A 58 -57.44 3.48 65.27
C PHE A 58 -56.13 3.90 64.59
N GLY A 59 -55.53 2.97 63.83
CA GLY A 59 -54.45 3.30 62.89
C GLY A 59 -55.03 3.77 61.56
N LEU A 60 -54.51 4.88 61.01
CA LEU A 60 -54.94 5.47 59.75
C LEU A 60 -53.74 5.71 58.84
N ASP A 61 -53.83 5.25 57.58
CA ASP A 61 -52.91 5.63 56.51
C ASP A 61 -53.56 6.76 55.69
N ILE A 62 -52.95 7.95 55.66
CA ILE A 62 -53.46 9.10 54.91
C ILE A 62 -52.39 9.77 54.05
N TYR A 63 -52.82 10.53 53.05
CA TYR A 63 -51.96 11.37 52.21
C TYR A 63 -52.15 12.83 52.58
N ASN A 64 -51.06 13.57 52.71
CA ASN A 64 -51.13 15.02 52.94
C ASN A 64 -51.72 15.72 51.70
N PRO A 65 -52.59 16.72 51.88
CA PRO A 65 -53.07 17.55 50.78
C PRO A 65 -51.91 18.38 50.17
N LEU A 66 -52.04 18.76 48.89
CA LEU A 66 -51.05 19.58 48.18
C LEU A 66 -50.81 20.96 48.83
N LYS A 67 -51.80 21.46 49.57
CA LYS A 67 -51.76 22.74 50.29
C LYS A 67 -52.22 22.54 51.72
N THR A 68 -51.58 23.24 52.65
CA THR A 68 -52.08 23.37 54.01
C THR A 68 -53.48 24.01 53.94
N PRO A 69 -54.51 23.36 54.50
CA PRO A 69 -55.82 24.00 54.61
C PRO A 69 -55.70 25.30 55.43
N PRO A 70 -56.61 26.26 55.25
CA PRO A 70 -56.72 27.40 56.16
C PRO A 70 -56.71 26.93 57.61
N LEU A 71 -56.11 27.69 58.53
CA LEU A 71 -56.02 27.31 59.95
C LEU A 71 -57.36 26.89 60.54
N THR A 72 -58.46 27.52 60.11
CA THR A 72 -59.85 27.21 60.48
C THR A 72 -60.31 25.80 60.10
N ASP A 73 -59.71 25.21 59.08
CA ASP A 73 -60.08 23.91 58.51
C ASP A 73 -59.04 22.82 58.81
N ASN A 74 -57.87 23.16 59.36
CA ASN A 74 -56.80 22.20 59.68
C ASN A 74 -57.00 21.52 61.05
N PHE A 75 -58.19 20.96 61.27
CA PHE A 75 -58.56 20.25 62.50
C PHE A 75 -59.16 18.89 62.17
N TRP A 76 -58.79 17.88 62.94
CA TRP A 76 -59.50 16.61 62.98
C TRP A 76 -60.69 16.74 63.92
N GLN A 77 -61.90 16.59 63.38
CA GLN A 77 -63.10 16.50 64.19
C GLN A 77 -63.53 15.04 64.36
N CYS A 78 -63.47 14.54 65.59
CA CYS A 78 -64.03 13.24 65.94
C CYS A 78 -65.39 13.44 66.62
N THR A 79 -66.45 12.87 66.05
CA THR A 79 -67.80 12.93 66.62
C THR A 79 -68.35 11.52 66.79
N VAL A 80 -68.72 11.18 68.03
CA VAL A 80 -69.35 9.91 68.39
C VAL A 80 -70.86 10.11 68.37
N TYR A 81 -71.56 9.30 67.57
CA TYR A 81 -73.00 9.32 67.45
C TYR A 81 -73.63 8.13 68.18
N SER A 82 -74.82 8.35 68.75
CA SER A 82 -75.71 7.32 69.26
C SER A 82 -76.22 6.44 68.12
N ALA A 83 -76.50 5.16 68.40
CA ALA A 83 -77.16 4.27 67.46
C ALA A 83 -78.60 4.72 67.13
N ASN A 84 -79.26 5.40 68.07
CA ASN A 84 -80.63 5.92 67.89
C ASN A 84 -80.61 7.34 67.32
N SER A 85 -81.45 7.59 66.32
CA SER A 85 -81.76 8.95 65.86
C SER A 85 -82.75 9.64 66.80
N ASP A 86 -82.75 10.97 66.80
CA ASP A 86 -83.82 11.75 67.40
C ASP A 86 -85.16 11.53 66.66
N SER A 87 -86.24 12.13 67.18
CA SER A 87 -87.59 12.03 66.60
C SER A 87 -87.68 12.57 65.16
N ASN A 88 -86.67 13.30 64.70
CA ASN A 88 -86.59 13.89 63.37
C ASN A 88 -85.65 13.09 62.44
N GLY A 89 -85.10 11.96 62.90
CA GLY A 89 -84.21 11.10 62.12
C GLY A 89 -82.73 11.51 62.14
N ASN A 90 -82.33 12.53 62.91
CA ASN A 90 -80.93 12.95 63.02
C ASN A 90 -80.18 12.12 64.06
N ARG A 91 -78.92 11.75 63.77
CA ARG A 91 -78.08 11.01 64.72
C ARG A 91 -77.75 11.88 65.94
N ILE A 92 -77.98 11.37 67.15
CA ILE A 92 -77.71 12.09 68.40
C ILE A 92 -76.21 12.06 68.68
N ILE A 93 -75.56 13.23 68.81
CA ILE A 93 -74.14 13.33 69.19
C ILE A 93 -73.99 12.98 70.68
N LYS A 94 -73.15 11.99 70.99
CA LYS A 94 -72.81 11.57 72.35
C LYS A 94 -71.56 12.26 72.87
N ALA A 95 -70.58 12.46 72.00
CA ALA A 95 -69.36 13.20 72.30
C ALA A 95 -68.79 13.79 71.01
N SER A 96 -68.11 14.92 71.10
CA SER A 96 -67.31 15.44 70.00
C SER A 96 -66.03 16.06 70.56
N LYS A 97 -64.94 15.96 69.80
CA LYS A 97 -63.70 16.63 70.10
C LYS A 97 -63.00 17.00 68.81
N ALA A 98 -62.42 18.20 68.79
CA ALA A 98 -61.54 18.64 67.72
C ALA A 98 -60.10 18.60 68.21
N PHE A 99 -59.20 18.16 67.34
CA PHE A 99 -57.75 18.18 67.57
C PHE A 99 -57.13 18.93 66.41
N GLN A 100 -56.20 19.84 66.70
CA GLN A 100 -55.45 20.49 65.63
C GLN A 100 -54.72 19.41 64.84
N SER A 101 -54.87 19.46 63.52
CA SER A 101 -54.08 18.61 62.63
C SER A 101 -52.63 19.09 62.66
N TRP A 102 -51.70 18.24 62.24
CA TRP A 102 -50.30 18.64 62.13
C TRP A 102 -50.10 19.67 61.03
N ASP A 103 -48.98 20.37 61.11
CA ASP A 103 -48.56 21.28 60.04
C ASP A 103 -48.25 20.46 58.79
N ILE A 104 -49.00 20.73 57.73
CA ILE A 104 -48.78 20.13 56.41
C ILE A 104 -47.85 21.05 55.66
N VAL A 105 -46.68 20.56 55.25
CA VAL A 105 -45.78 21.28 54.36
C VAL A 105 -46.19 20.98 52.91
N PRO A 106 -46.61 21.99 52.12
CA PRO A 106 -46.89 21.85 50.70
C PRO A 106 -45.78 21.14 49.92
N GLN A 107 -46.16 20.38 48.89
CA GLN A 107 -45.20 19.69 48.03
C GLN A 107 -44.86 20.54 46.80
N LEU A 108 -43.57 20.67 46.47
CA LEU A 108 -43.16 21.36 45.23
C LEU A 108 -43.77 20.70 43.99
N GLU A 109 -44.34 21.50 43.10
CA GLU A 109 -44.95 21.04 41.86
C GLU A 109 -43.94 21.09 40.70
N ASN A 110 -44.09 20.21 39.72
CA ASN A 110 -43.27 20.18 38.50
C ASN A 110 -41.75 20.22 38.76
N LEU A 111 -41.28 19.56 39.83
CA LEU A 111 -39.85 19.49 40.12
C LEU A 111 -39.14 18.68 39.04
N GLU A 112 -38.12 19.28 38.46
CA GLU A 112 -37.24 18.72 37.46
C GLU A 112 -35.79 19.05 37.83
N VAL A 113 -34.94 18.01 37.90
CA VAL A 113 -33.51 18.15 38.13
C VAL A 113 -32.75 17.42 37.04
N ARG A 114 -31.93 18.15 36.28
CA ARG A 114 -31.16 17.63 35.15
C ARG A 114 -29.68 17.99 35.28
N LEU A 115 -28.82 17.12 34.77
CA LEU A 115 -27.40 17.39 34.62
C LEU A 115 -27.16 18.14 33.30
N LEU A 116 -26.32 19.18 33.33
CA LEU A 116 -25.98 20.02 32.19
C LEU A 116 -24.48 20.04 31.94
N GLY A 117 -24.10 20.22 30.68
CA GLY A 117 -22.72 20.39 30.25
C GLY A 117 -22.09 19.11 29.70
N PRO A 118 -20.82 19.20 29.24
CA PRO A 118 -20.12 18.09 28.58
C PRO A 118 -19.60 17.04 29.56
N ASN A 119 -19.38 17.40 30.83
CA ASN A 119 -18.83 16.51 31.84
C ASN A 119 -19.96 15.93 32.67
N THR A 120 -20.10 14.61 32.67
CA THR A 120 -21.17 13.91 33.37
C THR A 120 -20.68 12.72 34.20
N ALA A 121 -19.41 12.34 34.10
CA ALA A 121 -18.86 11.25 34.91
C ALA A 121 -18.87 11.57 36.41
N ALA A 122 -18.97 10.53 37.23
CA ALA A 122 -18.72 10.62 38.67
C ALA A 122 -17.35 11.28 38.96
N GLU A 123 -17.28 12.05 40.05
CA GLU A 123 -16.10 12.84 40.48
C GLU A 123 -15.66 13.97 39.52
N THR A 124 -16.47 14.37 38.53
CA THR A 124 -16.15 15.53 37.66
C THR A 124 -16.92 16.78 38.05
N LEU A 125 -16.38 17.95 37.67
CA LEU A 125 -17.07 19.23 37.84
C LEU A 125 -18.07 19.43 36.70
N SER A 126 -19.33 19.69 37.05
CA SER A 126 -20.43 19.82 36.10
C SER A 126 -21.41 20.92 36.49
N SER A 127 -22.48 21.08 35.70
CA SER A 127 -23.56 22.01 35.97
C SER A 127 -24.88 21.26 36.23
N ILE A 128 -25.72 21.75 37.13
CA ILE A 128 -27.01 21.15 37.47
C ILE A 128 -28.12 22.17 37.26
N HIS A 129 -29.17 21.76 36.56
CA HIS A 129 -30.39 22.54 36.36
C HIS A 129 -31.48 22.04 37.30
N VAL A 130 -32.01 22.93 38.12
CA VAL A 130 -33.11 22.67 39.05
C VAL A 130 -34.26 23.59 38.68
N GLU A 131 -35.42 23.02 38.42
CA GLU A 131 -36.62 23.76 38.02
C GLU A 131 -37.84 23.23 38.75
N PHE A 132 -38.67 24.12 39.29
CA PHE A 132 -39.87 23.75 40.05
C PHE A 132 -40.91 24.87 40.06
N THR A 133 -42.14 24.54 40.46
CA THR A 133 -43.22 25.51 40.73
C THR A 133 -43.52 25.51 42.23
N PRO A 134 -43.25 26.62 42.94
CA PRO A 134 -43.50 26.73 44.38
C PRO A 134 -44.99 26.87 44.66
N VAL A 135 -45.44 26.26 45.76
CA VAL A 135 -46.85 26.32 46.18
C VAL A 135 -47.07 27.49 47.13
N THR A 136 -46.02 27.94 47.82
CA THR A 136 -46.03 29.10 48.71
C THR A 136 -44.84 30.01 48.41
N THR A 137 -44.96 31.30 48.73
CA THR A 137 -43.87 32.27 48.50
C THR A 137 -42.76 32.05 49.53
N ALA A 138 -41.51 32.01 49.08
CA ALA A 138 -40.33 31.77 49.91
C ALA A 138 -39.16 32.74 49.59
N GLU A 139 -38.17 32.80 50.49
CA GLU A 139 -37.00 33.70 50.40
C GLU A 139 -35.67 32.93 50.28
N ASP A 140 -35.65 31.66 50.67
CA ASP A 140 -34.50 30.78 50.47
C ASP A 140 -34.90 29.35 50.10
N ILE A 141 -33.98 28.66 49.43
CA ILE A 141 -34.08 27.27 49.03
C ILE A 141 -32.86 26.50 49.52
N ALA A 142 -33.09 25.29 50.01
CA ALA A 142 -32.06 24.30 50.30
C ALA A 142 -32.17 23.12 49.35
N ILE A 143 -31.06 22.75 48.74
CA ILE A 143 -30.92 21.60 47.85
C ILE A 143 -29.91 20.66 48.50
N GLN A 144 -30.31 19.42 48.74
CA GLN A 144 -29.46 18.41 49.35
C GLN A 144 -29.46 17.13 48.52
N PHE A 145 -28.29 16.62 48.19
CA PHE A 145 -28.12 15.31 47.55
C PHE A 145 -27.80 14.26 48.61
N HIS A 146 -28.61 13.21 48.71
CA HIS A 146 -28.38 12.09 49.62
C HIS A 146 -27.65 10.96 48.92
N GLU A 147 -28.00 10.68 47.66
CA GLU A 147 -27.35 9.71 46.80
C GLU A 147 -27.11 10.30 45.41
N PRO A 148 -26.05 9.88 44.70
CA PRO A 148 -24.86 9.20 45.23
C PRO A 148 -24.10 9.98 46.32
N MET A 149 -23.26 9.31 47.10
CA MET A 149 -22.46 9.96 48.16
C MET A 149 -21.40 10.90 47.59
N ASP A 150 -20.91 11.80 48.44
CA ASP A 150 -19.80 12.73 48.16
C ASP A 150 -20.09 13.77 47.06
N PHE A 151 -21.35 14.13 46.82
CA PHE A 151 -21.66 15.38 46.12
C PHE A 151 -21.07 16.56 46.90
N ASP A 152 -20.40 17.48 46.21
CA ASP A 152 -19.79 18.64 46.85
C ASP A 152 -20.11 19.95 46.11
N PHE A 153 -20.80 20.84 46.83
CA PHE A 153 -21.17 22.18 46.40
C PHE A 153 -20.17 23.25 46.83
N SER A 154 -19.02 22.90 47.40
CA SER A 154 -18.00 23.85 47.90
C SER A 154 -17.55 24.87 46.86
N ALA A 155 -17.45 24.47 45.58
CA ALA A 155 -17.08 25.32 44.45
C ALA A 155 -18.29 25.86 43.65
N ALA A 156 -19.52 25.55 44.08
CA ALA A 156 -20.71 25.85 43.28
C ALA A 156 -21.01 27.35 43.20
N SER A 157 -21.42 27.80 42.01
CA SER A 157 -21.92 29.14 41.72
C SER A 157 -23.26 29.09 40.98
N THR A 158 -24.05 30.16 41.06
CA THR A 158 -25.30 30.33 40.31
C THR A 158 -25.03 31.07 39.00
N GLU A 159 -25.87 30.87 37.99
CA GLU A 159 -25.76 31.62 36.72
C GLU A 159 -26.26 33.07 36.84
N ASP A 160 -27.24 33.32 37.71
CA ASP A 160 -27.78 34.66 38.01
C ASP A 160 -27.31 35.12 39.40
N GLU A 161 -26.04 35.52 39.49
CA GLU A 161 -25.42 35.93 40.78
C GLU A 161 -26.06 37.19 41.38
N ASP A 162 -26.72 38.02 40.55
CA ASP A 162 -27.37 39.26 41.00
C ASP A 162 -28.66 38.97 41.79
N ASN A 163 -29.42 37.94 41.41
CA ASN A 163 -30.68 37.57 42.06
C ASN A 163 -30.62 36.28 42.90
N GLN A 164 -29.58 35.46 42.73
CA GLN A 164 -29.43 34.16 43.40
C GLN A 164 -28.12 34.11 44.19
N VAL A 165 -28.20 34.36 45.50
CA VAL A 165 -27.01 34.43 46.36
C VAL A 165 -26.85 33.13 47.15
N ILE A 166 -25.80 32.36 46.84
CA ILE A 166 -25.41 31.19 47.64
C ILE A 166 -24.74 31.68 48.93
N PHE A 167 -25.37 31.40 50.07
CA PHE A 167 -24.84 31.77 51.39
C PHE A 167 -24.36 30.58 52.24
N LEU A 168 -24.68 29.35 51.84
CA LEU A 168 -24.18 28.13 52.50
C LEU A 168 -23.76 27.08 51.47
N ARG A 169 -22.56 26.52 51.67
CA ARG A 169 -21.98 25.42 50.89
C ARG A 169 -21.39 24.41 51.87
N GLU A 170 -22.06 23.31 52.13
CA GLU A 170 -21.62 22.29 53.09
C GLU A 170 -21.73 20.90 52.47
N GLY A 171 -20.66 20.45 51.78
CA GLY A 171 -20.63 19.16 51.10
C GLY A 171 -21.84 19.00 50.17
N PRO A 172 -22.76 18.05 50.44
CA PRO A 172 -23.93 17.80 49.59
C PRO A 172 -25.11 18.76 49.83
N LEU A 173 -24.99 19.73 50.74
CA LEU A 173 -26.03 20.73 51.04
C LEU A 173 -25.65 22.10 50.48
N LEU A 174 -26.57 22.68 49.71
CA LEU A 174 -26.48 24.03 49.17
C LEU A 174 -27.68 24.84 49.61
N ARG A 175 -27.47 26.09 50.07
CA ARG A 175 -28.57 27.05 50.29
C ARG A 175 -28.38 28.34 49.50
N ILE A 176 -29.48 28.78 48.89
CA ILE A 176 -29.53 29.93 47.99
C ILE A 176 -30.63 30.86 48.47
N ARG A 177 -30.31 32.14 48.59
CA ARG A 177 -31.27 33.21 48.87
C ARG A 177 -31.73 33.81 47.54
N MET A 178 -33.04 33.82 47.31
CA MET A 178 -33.68 34.36 46.12
C MET A 178 -35.20 34.53 46.36
N ASP A 179 -35.83 35.41 45.59
CA ASP A 179 -37.29 35.59 45.66
C ASP A 179 -38.01 34.43 44.94
N ILE A 180 -38.71 33.58 45.70
CA ILE A 180 -39.47 32.44 45.19
C ILE A 180 -40.96 32.80 45.27
N ILE A 181 -41.58 33.06 44.12
CA ILE A 181 -42.97 33.57 44.07
C ILE A 181 -43.94 32.42 43.82
N GLN A 182 -44.97 32.29 44.67
CA GLN A 182 -46.03 31.30 44.54
C GLN A 182 -46.56 31.17 43.10
N GLY A 183 -46.62 29.94 42.58
CA GLY A 183 -47.18 29.62 41.26
C GLY A 183 -46.30 30.03 40.07
N VAL A 184 -45.15 30.69 40.30
CA VAL A 184 -44.21 31.09 39.25
C VAL A 184 -43.09 30.06 39.16
N ARG A 185 -42.90 29.49 37.96
CA ARG A 185 -41.83 28.52 37.71
C ARG A 185 -40.46 29.15 37.98
N THR A 186 -39.71 28.53 38.88
CA THR A 186 -38.40 28.99 39.34
C THR A 186 -37.31 28.10 38.73
N ILE A 187 -36.25 28.70 38.20
CA ILE A 187 -35.13 28.02 37.55
C ILE A 187 -33.82 28.42 38.23
N ILE A 188 -33.01 27.41 38.56
CA ILE A 188 -31.70 27.57 39.19
C ILE A 188 -30.71 26.74 38.37
N VAL A 189 -29.66 27.40 37.87
CA VAL A 189 -28.54 26.74 37.20
C VAL A 189 -27.31 26.86 38.08
N LEU A 190 -26.86 25.72 38.58
CA LEU A 190 -25.65 25.58 39.38
C LEU A 190 -24.49 25.21 38.46
N ARG A 191 -23.37 25.91 38.59
CA ARG A 191 -22.11 25.64 37.88
C ARG A 191 -21.05 25.18 38.87
N ASN A 192 -20.04 24.45 38.39
CA ASN A 192 -18.89 23.99 39.18
C ASN A 192 -19.29 23.11 40.38
N VAL A 193 -20.28 22.23 40.19
CA VAL A 193 -20.67 21.24 41.19
C VAL A 193 -19.80 20.00 41.02
N LEU A 194 -19.11 19.56 42.07
CA LEU A 194 -18.41 18.29 42.05
C LEU A 194 -19.43 17.17 42.22
N LEU A 195 -19.57 16.34 41.20
CA LEU A 195 -20.51 15.23 41.19
C LEU A 195 -20.06 14.13 42.16
N GLY A 196 -21.04 13.34 42.63
CA GLY A 196 -20.79 12.26 43.58
C GLY A 196 -19.74 11.25 43.13
N LYS A 197 -19.20 10.52 44.10
CA LYS A 197 -18.04 9.63 43.91
C LYS A 197 -18.34 8.38 43.06
N ILE A 198 -19.58 7.92 43.09
CA ILE A 198 -20.04 6.72 42.39
C ILE A 198 -21.25 7.12 41.56
N GLY A 199 -21.40 6.54 40.37
CA GLY A 199 -22.63 6.73 39.58
C GLY A 199 -23.84 6.04 40.24
N GLY A 200 -25.05 6.45 39.86
CA GLY A 200 -26.28 5.92 40.42
C GLY A 200 -27.48 6.86 40.26
N GLN A 201 -28.65 6.39 40.65
CA GLN A 201 -29.86 7.23 40.66
C GLN A 201 -29.69 8.32 41.73
N THR A 202 -29.98 9.58 41.38
CA THR A 202 -29.93 10.67 42.36
C THR A 202 -31.10 10.61 43.33
N ASP A 203 -30.84 10.89 44.60
CA ASP A 203 -31.84 11.05 45.64
C ASP A 203 -31.70 12.45 46.24
N ILE A 204 -32.64 13.34 45.92
CA ILE A 204 -32.51 14.78 46.13
C ILE A 204 -33.63 15.27 47.06
N SER A 205 -33.28 16.05 48.07
CA SER A 205 -34.25 16.75 48.92
C SER A 205 -34.19 18.24 48.67
N ILE A 206 -35.32 18.85 48.35
CA ILE A 206 -35.44 20.29 48.13
C ILE A 206 -36.47 20.86 49.09
N THR A 207 -36.11 21.94 49.78
CA THR A 207 -37.00 22.63 50.73
C THR A 207 -36.89 24.14 50.56
N THR A 208 -38.01 24.84 50.64
CA THR A 208 -38.06 26.31 50.60
C THR A 208 -38.45 26.87 51.97
N TRP A 209 -37.98 28.08 52.30
CA TRP A 209 -38.11 28.67 53.63
C TRP A 209 -38.36 30.18 53.56
N THR A 210 -39.02 30.73 54.60
CA THR A 210 -39.17 32.18 54.83
C THR A 210 -38.65 32.56 56.20
N GLY A 211 -38.04 33.75 56.33
CA GLY A 211 -37.53 34.24 57.60
C GLY A 211 -36.33 33.46 58.16
N GLY A 212 -35.64 32.68 57.33
CA GLY A 212 -34.40 32.01 57.69
C GLY A 212 -33.24 33.00 57.87
N LEU A 213 -32.49 32.87 58.96
CA LEU A 213 -31.38 33.77 59.28
C LEU A 213 -30.06 33.02 59.31
N PHE A 214 -29.08 33.49 58.55
CA PHE A 214 -27.71 32.98 58.62
C PHE A 214 -26.90 33.90 59.56
N GLN A 215 -26.57 33.41 60.76
CA GLN A 215 -25.86 34.18 61.78
C GLN A 215 -24.73 33.35 62.38
N ASN A 216 -23.55 33.95 62.53
CA ASN A 216 -22.36 33.30 63.12
C ASN A 216 -21.97 31.96 62.48
N GLY A 217 -22.18 31.83 61.16
CA GLY A 217 -21.87 30.59 60.42
C GLY A 217 -22.87 29.45 60.66
N ILE A 218 -23.97 29.70 61.37
CA ILE A 218 -25.03 28.72 61.63
C ILE A 218 -26.31 29.22 60.95
N TRP A 219 -26.96 28.33 60.20
CA TRP A 219 -28.29 28.60 59.66
C TRP A 219 -29.34 28.35 60.74
N LEU A 220 -30.11 29.39 61.07
CA LEU A 220 -31.27 29.30 61.94
C LEU A 220 -32.51 29.09 61.07
N PRO A 221 -33.21 27.95 61.18
CA PRO A 221 -34.39 27.65 60.37
C PRO A 221 -35.49 28.69 60.56
N GLY A 222 -35.99 29.20 59.43
CA GLY A 222 -37.23 29.94 59.36
C GLY A 222 -38.46 29.02 59.33
N THR A 223 -39.56 29.50 58.75
CA THR A 223 -40.74 28.67 58.52
C THR A 223 -40.58 27.95 57.18
N LYS A 224 -40.57 26.61 57.19
CA LYS A 224 -40.54 25.81 55.96
C LYS A 224 -41.83 26.05 55.17
N GLN A 225 -41.70 26.40 53.90
CA GLN A 225 -42.80 26.79 53.02
C GLN A 225 -43.23 25.64 52.11
N ASP A 226 -42.32 25.08 51.33
CA ASP A 226 -42.58 23.91 50.49
C ASP A 226 -41.46 22.86 50.68
N GLU A 227 -41.76 21.61 50.35
CA GLU A 227 -40.75 20.54 50.30
C GLU A 227 -40.98 19.51 49.20
N ARG A 228 -39.88 18.85 48.83
CA ARG A 228 -39.90 17.60 48.08
C ARG A 228 -38.73 16.78 48.57
N LEU A 229 -39.02 15.83 49.45
CA LEU A 229 -38.02 14.96 50.07
C LEU A 229 -37.86 13.69 49.25
N ASN A 230 -36.65 13.14 49.26
CA ASN A 230 -36.28 11.89 48.61
C ASN A 230 -36.72 11.81 47.13
N PHE A 231 -36.51 12.89 46.39
CA PHE A 231 -36.88 12.99 44.98
C PHE A 231 -35.93 12.14 44.13
N ARG A 232 -36.41 10.96 43.75
CA ARG A 232 -35.68 9.99 42.91
C ARG A 232 -35.92 10.15 41.41
N ASN A 233 -36.77 11.08 40.98
CA ASN A 233 -37.04 11.33 39.56
C ASN A 233 -36.12 12.43 38.98
N GLY A 234 -34.96 12.66 39.61
CA GLY A 234 -33.90 13.49 39.04
C GLY A 234 -33.18 12.77 37.89
N PHE A 235 -31.89 13.05 37.73
CA PHE A 235 -31.05 12.36 36.75
C PHE A 235 -30.36 11.14 37.37
N ARG A 236 -29.92 10.21 36.52
CA ARG A 236 -28.95 9.18 36.92
C ARG A 236 -27.56 9.75 36.70
N LEU A 237 -26.72 9.78 37.73
CA LEU A 237 -25.31 10.14 37.60
C LEU A 237 -24.55 8.99 36.90
N PRO A 238 -23.93 9.21 35.73
CA PRO A 238 -23.01 8.25 35.13
C PRO A 238 -21.84 7.91 36.05
N GLY A 239 -21.42 6.65 36.03
CA GLY A 239 -20.13 6.25 36.56
C GLY A 239 -18.97 6.82 35.74
N ARG A 240 -17.77 6.71 36.29
CA ARG A 240 -16.51 7.10 35.65
C ARG A 240 -15.88 5.93 34.90
N VAL A 241 -15.42 6.20 33.69
CA VAL A 241 -14.45 5.37 32.95
C VAL A 241 -13.07 6.02 33.11
N GLU A 242 -12.12 5.28 33.69
CA GLU A 242 -10.75 5.76 33.87
C GLU A 242 -9.81 5.03 32.92
N ILE A 243 -9.18 5.78 32.01
CA ILE A 243 -8.20 5.27 31.05
C ILE A 243 -6.83 5.21 31.74
N LEU A 244 -6.32 3.99 31.91
CA LEU A 244 -5.01 3.71 32.51
C LEU A 244 -3.88 3.77 31.48
N TYR A 245 -4.17 3.42 30.24
CA TYR A 245 -3.21 3.35 29.14
C TYR A 245 -3.94 3.46 27.80
N ASP A 246 -3.34 4.20 26.89
CA ASP A 246 -3.80 4.40 25.53
C ASP A 246 -2.63 4.26 24.54
N LYS A 247 -2.88 3.61 23.40
CA LYS A 247 -1.90 3.48 22.32
C LYS A 247 -2.59 3.45 20.97
N LEU A 248 -2.00 4.11 19.98
CA LEU A 248 -2.38 3.97 18.59
C LEU A 248 -1.26 3.26 17.83
N GLU A 249 -1.57 2.12 17.25
CA GLU A 249 -0.62 1.32 16.47
C GLU A 249 -0.99 1.30 15.00
N ASN A 250 0.00 1.48 14.12
CA ASN A 250 -0.20 1.22 12.70
C ASN A 250 -0.14 -0.30 12.40
N THR A 251 -0.42 -0.69 11.16
CA THR A 251 -0.37 -2.10 10.74
C THR A 251 1.02 -2.72 10.81
N PHE A 252 2.08 -1.92 10.63
CA PHE A 252 3.47 -2.39 10.65
C PHE A 252 3.96 -2.70 12.07
N GLN A 253 3.47 -1.95 13.06
CA GLN A 253 3.78 -2.14 14.49
C GLN A 253 3.29 -3.47 15.05
N ARG A 254 2.29 -4.11 14.42
CA ARG A 254 1.80 -5.44 14.81
C ARG A 254 2.77 -6.56 14.43
N ASP A 255 3.61 -6.36 13.42
CA ASP A 255 4.64 -7.30 12.99
C ASP A 255 5.99 -6.60 12.76
N PRO A 256 6.68 -6.22 13.84
CA PRO A 256 7.95 -5.51 13.76
C PRO A 256 9.09 -6.39 13.20
N PHE A 257 8.91 -7.72 13.17
CA PHE A 257 9.93 -8.61 12.60
C PHE A 257 9.92 -8.54 11.06
N THR A 258 8.72 -8.52 10.46
CA THR A 258 8.56 -8.33 9.01
C THR A 258 8.79 -6.89 8.57
N TYR A 259 8.41 -5.91 9.42
CA TYR A 259 8.52 -4.47 9.12
C TYR A 259 9.40 -3.72 10.14
N PRO A 260 10.72 -3.98 10.17
CA PRO A 260 11.61 -3.47 11.21
C PRO A 260 11.79 -1.94 11.18
N GLU A 261 11.60 -1.30 10.03
CA GLU A 261 11.73 0.17 9.92
C GLU A 261 10.38 0.86 10.16
N GLN A 262 9.34 0.48 9.42
CA GLN A 262 8.03 1.13 9.51
C GLN A 262 7.36 0.95 10.89
N SER A 263 7.70 -0.11 11.62
CA SER A 263 7.20 -0.33 12.98
C SER A 263 7.73 0.68 14.00
N LEU A 264 8.80 1.41 13.70
CA LEU A 264 9.36 2.42 14.60
C LEU A 264 8.63 3.77 14.52
N TRP A 265 7.76 3.96 13.53
CA TRP A 265 7.14 5.25 13.23
C TRP A 265 5.67 5.34 13.63
N ASN A 266 5.21 6.57 13.82
CA ASN A 266 3.82 6.85 14.18
C ASN A 266 2.86 6.54 13.03
N THR A 267 1.58 6.49 13.37
CA THR A 267 0.50 6.20 12.42
C THR A 267 0.33 7.33 11.41
N GLN A 268 0.29 6.98 10.13
CA GLN A 268 0.03 7.94 9.05
C GLN A 268 -1.45 8.38 9.02
N MET A 269 -1.68 9.65 8.74
CA MET A 269 -3.00 10.23 8.48
C MET A 269 -3.70 9.52 7.32
N GLY A 270 -5.00 9.28 7.43
CA GLY A 270 -5.80 8.58 6.43
C GLY A 270 -5.53 7.07 6.29
N ARG A 271 -4.61 6.49 7.08
CA ARG A 271 -4.28 5.06 7.01
C ARG A 271 -4.97 4.25 8.12
N PRO A 272 -5.19 2.94 7.91
CA PRO A 272 -5.69 2.05 8.95
C PRO A 272 -4.72 1.95 10.14
N ALA A 273 -5.28 1.88 11.35
CA ALA A 273 -4.57 1.77 12.61
C ALA A 273 -5.42 1.03 13.66
N TYR A 274 -4.85 0.79 14.82
CA TYR A 274 -5.45 0.08 15.94
C TYR A 274 -5.34 0.93 17.19
N ALA A 275 -6.48 1.37 17.73
CA ALA A 275 -6.54 2.07 19.01
C ALA A 275 -6.72 1.03 20.12
N GLU A 276 -5.80 1.02 21.09
CA GLU A 276 -5.81 0.18 22.27
C GLU A 276 -6.03 1.03 23.51
N PHE A 277 -7.00 0.65 24.33
CA PHE A 277 -7.29 1.29 25.60
C PHE A 277 -7.33 0.27 26.73
N HIS A 278 -6.65 0.59 27.82
CA HIS A 278 -6.83 -0.09 29.10
C HIS A 278 -7.63 0.81 30.02
N PHE A 279 -8.76 0.32 30.53
CA PHE A 279 -9.64 1.12 31.37
C PHE A 279 -10.32 0.29 32.45
N HIS A 280 -10.87 0.95 33.45
CA HIS A 280 -11.86 0.37 34.36
C HIS A 280 -13.07 1.29 34.48
N ILE A 281 -14.17 0.73 34.97
CA ILE A 281 -15.43 1.44 35.15
C ILE A 281 -15.83 1.45 36.63
N SER A 282 -16.55 2.47 37.08
CA SER A 282 -16.98 2.59 38.49
C SER A 282 -18.35 1.96 38.77
N VAL A 283 -19.20 1.83 37.76
CA VAL A 283 -20.56 1.24 37.85
C VAL A 283 -20.63 0.05 36.92
N GLN A 284 -21.33 -1.01 37.35
CA GLN A 284 -21.44 -2.25 36.57
C GLN A 284 -22.21 -1.97 35.27
N ALA A 285 -21.69 -2.43 34.14
CA ALA A 285 -22.44 -2.47 32.89
C ALA A 285 -23.02 -3.88 32.73
N GLU A 286 -24.33 -3.97 32.54
CA GLU A 286 -25.06 -5.23 32.55
C GLU A 286 -25.03 -5.94 31.19
N VAL A 287 -25.43 -7.21 31.17
CA VAL A 287 -25.64 -7.94 29.92
C VAL A 287 -26.75 -7.27 29.11
N GLY A 288 -26.46 -6.94 27.86
CA GLY A 288 -27.36 -6.22 26.97
C GLY A 288 -27.04 -4.73 26.80
N ASP A 289 -26.23 -4.15 27.69
CA ASP A 289 -25.72 -2.78 27.56
C ASP A 289 -24.75 -2.67 26.38
N PHE A 290 -24.50 -1.44 25.93
CA PHE A 290 -23.58 -1.14 24.84
C PHE A 290 -22.30 -0.51 25.38
N LEU A 291 -21.15 -1.05 25.01
CA LEU A 291 -19.86 -0.36 25.05
C LEU A 291 -19.72 0.46 23.77
N MET A 292 -19.60 1.77 23.91
CA MET A 292 -19.44 2.72 22.82
C MET A 292 -18.05 3.34 22.87
N ILE A 293 -17.33 3.29 21.74
CA ILE A 293 -16.04 3.95 21.56
C ILE A 293 -16.16 4.91 20.39
N SER A 294 -15.79 6.17 20.59
CA SER A 294 -15.86 7.18 19.55
C SER A 294 -14.76 8.22 19.65
N ALA A 295 -14.26 8.65 18.50
CA ALA A 295 -13.37 9.80 18.39
C ALA A 295 -13.55 10.40 17.01
N TRP A 296 -14.12 11.59 16.90
CA TRP A 296 -14.20 12.30 15.63
C TRP A 296 -12.93 13.14 15.46
N PRO A 297 -12.20 13.08 14.32
CA PRO A 297 -12.56 12.49 13.02
C PRO A 297 -12.00 11.08 12.71
N PHE A 298 -11.57 10.30 13.71
CA PHE A 298 -11.25 8.88 13.47
C PHE A 298 -12.49 8.11 13.01
N GLN A 299 -12.27 7.08 12.19
CA GLN A 299 -13.35 6.23 11.70
C GLN A 299 -13.13 4.79 12.15
N PRO A 300 -13.74 4.35 13.27
CA PRO A 300 -13.72 2.95 13.67
C PRO A 300 -14.24 2.03 12.56
N THR A 301 -13.67 0.84 12.44
CA THR A 301 -14.05 -0.17 11.44
C THR A 301 -14.37 -1.50 12.12
N ARG A 302 -15.13 -2.37 11.44
CA ARG A 302 -15.52 -3.70 11.96
C ARG A 302 -14.42 -4.75 11.86
N SER A 303 -13.25 -4.41 11.32
CA SER A 303 -12.23 -5.42 10.97
C SER A 303 -11.68 -6.13 12.21
N ILE A 304 -11.40 -5.38 13.27
CA ILE A 304 -10.88 -5.89 14.55
C ILE A 304 -11.58 -5.14 15.68
N PHE A 305 -12.23 -5.90 16.56
CA PHE A 305 -12.71 -5.43 17.86
C PHE A 305 -12.51 -6.57 18.87
N THR A 306 -11.68 -6.34 19.88
CA THR A 306 -11.44 -7.33 20.94
C THR A 306 -11.59 -6.67 22.29
N LEU A 307 -12.42 -7.25 23.15
CA LEU A 307 -12.62 -6.83 24.53
C LEU A 307 -12.23 -7.97 25.46
N VAL A 308 -11.25 -7.74 26.33
CA VAL A 308 -10.72 -8.75 27.25
C VAL A 308 -10.55 -8.18 28.65
N GLU A 309 -10.73 -9.02 29.65
CA GLU A 309 -10.45 -8.72 31.05
C GLU A 309 -8.99 -9.08 31.36
N SER A 310 -8.26 -8.13 31.96
CA SER A 310 -6.83 -8.22 32.27
C SER A 310 -6.61 -8.12 33.79
N PRO A 311 -5.76 -8.97 34.41
CA PRO A 311 -5.56 -8.93 35.86
C PRO A 311 -4.81 -7.67 36.32
N ILE A 312 -5.19 -7.18 37.50
CA ILE A 312 -4.59 -6.01 38.14
C ILE A 312 -3.32 -6.43 38.87
N GLY A 313 -2.17 -5.82 38.55
CA GLY A 313 -0.99 -5.83 39.43
C GLY A 313 0.08 -6.90 39.24
N GLN A 314 0.15 -7.63 38.13
CA GLN A 314 1.32 -8.48 37.83
C GLN A 314 2.26 -7.78 36.84
N SER A 315 3.43 -7.37 37.35
CA SER A 315 4.58 -6.99 36.54
C SER A 315 4.95 -8.13 35.60
N ILE A 316 5.19 -7.79 34.34
CA ILE A 316 5.53 -8.66 33.21
C ILE A 316 6.72 -9.57 33.58
N SER A 317 6.47 -10.77 34.06
CA SER A 317 7.46 -11.84 34.15
C SER A 317 6.93 -13.06 33.38
N SER A 318 7.15 -13.05 32.06
CA SER A 318 7.30 -14.18 31.11
C SER A 318 6.34 -15.39 31.10
N ASN A 319 5.39 -15.54 32.02
CA ASN A 319 4.33 -16.53 31.92
C ASN A 319 3.09 -15.84 31.38
N ALA A 320 2.63 -16.27 30.20
CA ALA A 320 1.51 -15.69 29.47
C ALA A 320 0.30 -15.48 30.40
N VAL A 321 0.07 -14.23 30.79
CA VAL A 321 -1.11 -13.84 31.55
C VAL A 321 -2.32 -14.17 30.68
N VAL A 322 -3.12 -15.13 31.12
CA VAL A 322 -4.32 -15.56 30.40
C VAL A 322 -5.33 -14.41 30.44
N LYS A 323 -5.42 -13.65 29.34
CA LYS A 323 -6.46 -12.66 29.13
C LYS A 323 -7.80 -13.39 28.95
N LYS A 324 -8.82 -13.05 29.74
CA LYS A 324 -10.15 -13.65 29.59
C LYS A 324 -10.94 -12.81 28.59
N ALA A 325 -11.36 -13.39 27.46
CA ALA A 325 -12.24 -12.70 26.53
C ALA A 325 -13.59 -12.38 27.18
N VAL A 326 -14.10 -11.18 26.97
CA VAL A 326 -15.43 -10.75 27.41
C VAL A 326 -16.37 -10.87 26.21
N ALA A 327 -17.37 -11.75 26.29
CA ALA A 327 -18.31 -11.94 25.18
C ALA A 327 -19.05 -10.63 24.83
N ASN A 328 -19.05 -10.28 23.55
CA ASN A 328 -19.68 -9.07 23.01
C ASN A 328 -20.06 -9.26 21.53
N GLU A 329 -20.94 -8.40 21.02
CA GLU A 329 -21.42 -8.40 19.63
C GLU A 329 -21.38 -6.97 19.06
N ILE A 330 -20.69 -6.75 17.93
CA ILE A 330 -20.64 -5.43 17.28
C ILE A 330 -21.98 -5.17 16.56
N THR A 331 -22.77 -4.20 17.03
CA THR A 331 -24.08 -3.90 16.46
C THR A 331 -24.01 -2.87 15.34
N THR A 332 -23.23 -1.80 15.55
CA THR A 332 -23.21 -0.61 14.67
C THR A 332 -21.80 -0.04 14.58
N VAL A 333 -21.42 0.39 13.37
CA VAL A 333 -20.21 1.17 13.10
C VAL A 333 -20.60 2.27 12.13
N PHE A 334 -20.67 3.50 12.64
CA PHE A 334 -21.12 4.66 11.86
C PHE A 334 -20.61 5.96 12.50
N GLY A 335 -20.31 6.97 11.68
CA GLY A 335 -20.11 8.35 12.15
C GLY A 335 -18.97 8.56 13.16
N GLY A 336 -17.87 7.82 13.03
CA GLY A 336 -16.73 7.92 13.97
C GLY A 336 -16.94 7.17 15.29
N GLN A 337 -17.93 6.27 15.36
CA GLN A 337 -18.26 5.49 16.55
C GLN A 337 -18.40 4.00 16.23
N ILE A 338 -18.07 3.16 17.21
CA ILE A 338 -18.34 1.72 17.23
C ILE A 338 -19.13 1.37 18.48
N HIS A 339 -20.23 0.62 18.31
CA HIS A 339 -21.05 0.14 19.42
C HIS A 339 -20.97 -1.39 19.48
N ALA A 340 -20.62 -1.89 20.66
CA ALA A 340 -20.57 -3.32 20.95
C ALA A 340 -21.54 -3.64 22.08
N ARG A 341 -22.53 -4.49 21.80
CA ARG A 341 -23.46 -5.01 22.80
C ARG A 341 -22.74 -6.05 23.68
N LEU A 342 -22.83 -5.88 24.99
CA LEU A 342 -22.22 -6.75 25.98
C LEU A 342 -23.05 -8.03 26.15
N LEU A 343 -22.41 -9.19 26.03
CA LEU A 343 -23.01 -10.50 26.34
C LEU A 343 -22.56 -11.03 27.71
N GLU A 344 -21.50 -10.43 28.27
CA GLU A 344 -21.03 -10.58 29.64
C GLU A 344 -20.96 -9.21 30.31
N PRO A 345 -21.24 -9.10 31.63
CA PRO A 345 -21.21 -7.83 32.33
C PRO A 345 -19.78 -7.31 32.52
N LEU A 346 -19.62 -5.99 32.50
CA LEU A 346 -18.38 -5.36 32.94
C LEU A 346 -18.50 -5.05 34.43
N ILE A 347 -17.71 -5.75 35.24
CA ILE A 347 -17.64 -5.60 36.69
C ILE A 347 -16.81 -4.34 37.04
N PRO A 348 -17.27 -3.50 37.99
CA PRO A 348 -16.56 -2.32 38.45
C PRO A 348 -15.12 -2.59 38.93
N TYR A 349 -14.25 -1.61 38.72
CA TYR A 349 -12.85 -1.59 39.16
C TYR A 349 -12.00 -2.78 38.68
N ARG A 350 -12.47 -3.51 37.65
CA ARG A 350 -11.66 -4.48 36.90
C ARG A 350 -11.05 -3.80 35.68
N ARG A 351 -9.84 -4.24 35.32
CA ARG A 351 -9.13 -3.73 34.15
C ARG A 351 -9.61 -4.46 32.90
N TYR A 352 -10.11 -3.70 31.94
CA TYR A 352 -10.45 -4.17 30.61
C TYR A 352 -9.44 -3.62 29.61
N GLU A 353 -9.22 -4.40 28.56
CA GLU A 353 -8.45 -4.02 27.38
C GLU A 353 -9.37 -4.11 26.17
N VAL A 354 -9.48 -2.99 25.46
CA VAL A 354 -10.20 -2.93 24.19
C VAL A 354 -9.24 -2.53 23.09
N VAL A 355 -9.25 -3.30 22.01
CA VAL A 355 -8.54 -2.97 20.77
C VAL A 355 -9.58 -2.82 19.68
N THR A 356 -9.57 -1.67 19.01
CA THR A 356 -10.46 -1.38 17.88
C THR A 356 -9.66 -0.95 16.66
N SER A 357 -9.98 -1.52 15.50
CA SER A 357 -9.47 -1.03 14.21
C SER A 357 -10.13 0.31 13.85
N VAL A 358 -9.34 1.27 13.39
CA VAL A 358 -9.76 2.63 13.05
C VAL A 358 -9.04 3.09 11.79
N ILE A 359 -9.61 4.04 11.06
CA ILE A 359 -8.90 4.82 10.04
C ILE A 359 -8.51 6.15 10.69
N ALA A 360 -7.21 6.46 10.67
CA ALA A 360 -6.69 7.74 11.16
C ALA A 360 -7.27 8.89 10.32
N PRO A 361 -7.51 10.06 10.91
CA PRO A 361 -8.07 11.18 10.17
C PRO A 361 -7.12 11.63 9.05
N THR A 362 -7.68 12.14 7.95
CA THR A 362 -6.88 12.78 6.91
C THR A 362 -6.38 14.13 7.41
N ALA A 363 -5.30 14.63 6.80
CA ALA A 363 -4.74 15.94 7.11
C ALA A 363 -5.78 17.07 7.07
N GLN A 364 -6.65 17.06 6.05
CA GLN A 364 -7.75 18.02 5.93
C GLN A 364 -8.80 17.84 7.05
N ALA A 365 -9.20 16.60 7.37
CA ALA A 365 -10.19 16.37 8.42
C ALA A 365 -9.68 16.75 9.81
N ALA A 366 -8.39 16.50 10.10
CA ALA A 366 -7.75 16.94 11.32
C ALA A 366 -7.70 18.47 11.41
N LYS A 367 -7.37 19.15 10.29
CA LYS A 367 -7.37 20.62 10.20
C LYS A 367 -8.77 21.23 10.36
N ASP A 368 -9.77 20.63 9.72
CA ASP A 368 -11.17 21.07 9.79
C ASP A 368 -11.75 20.88 11.20
N HIS A 369 -11.26 19.89 11.95
CA HIS A 369 -11.65 19.68 13.34
C HIS A 369 -11.17 20.82 14.26
N GLY A 370 -9.96 21.35 14.02
CA GLY A 370 -9.45 22.57 14.67
C GLY A 370 -9.25 22.49 16.19
N ALA A 371 -9.44 21.32 16.80
CA ALA A 371 -9.32 21.04 18.22
C ALA A 371 -8.57 19.73 18.45
N VAL A 372 -8.17 19.49 19.70
CA VAL A 372 -7.52 18.23 20.13
C VAL A 372 -8.52 17.08 19.97
N ILE A 373 -8.11 16.01 19.31
CA ILE A 373 -8.99 14.86 19.08
C ILE A 373 -9.09 14.01 20.35
N GLN A 374 -10.27 14.04 20.98
CA GLN A 374 -10.56 13.30 22.20
C GLN A 374 -11.30 11.98 21.92
N TRP A 375 -10.96 10.95 22.70
CA TRP A 375 -11.59 9.64 22.66
C TRP A 375 -12.60 9.51 23.80
N PHE A 376 -13.81 9.13 23.43
CA PHE A 376 -14.90 8.84 24.35
C PHE A 376 -15.09 7.33 24.45
N ILE A 377 -15.07 6.82 25.68
CA ILE A 377 -15.37 5.43 26.02
C ILE A 377 -16.52 5.45 27.00
N GLU A 378 -17.66 4.90 26.58
CA GLU A 378 -18.90 4.93 27.36
C GLU A 378 -19.58 3.58 27.42
N THR A 379 -20.35 3.35 28.48
CA THR A 379 -21.32 2.26 28.55
C THR A 379 -22.74 2.83 28.58
N ARG A 380 -23.70 2.20 27.91
CA ARG A 380 -25.08 2.71 27.76
C ARG A 380 -26.11 1.60 27.84
N ASP A 381 -27.18 1.83 28.57
CA ASP A 381 -28.34 0.93 28.78
C ASP A 381 -29.62 1.46 28.10
N LEU A 382 -29.46 2.26 27.03
CA LEU A 382 -30.52 3.01 26.33
C LEU A 382 -31.11 4.20 27.11
N GLY A 383 -30.62 4.50 28.32
CA GLY A 383 -30.96 5.73 29.04
C GLY A 383 -30.47 7.01 28.34
N GLN A 384 -30.98 8.17 28.79
CA GLN A 384 -30.57 9.48 28.27
C GLN A 384 -29.08 9.78 28.54
N LEU A 385 -28.60 9.39 29.72
CA LEU A 385 -27.21 9.53 30.15
C LEU A 385 -26.52 8.17 30.16
N PRO A 386 -25.21 8.11 29.86
CA PRO A 386 -24.46 6.86 29.90
C PRO A 386 -24.45 6.23 31.29
N THR A 387 -24.22 4.92 31.38
CA THR A 387 -24.01 4.23 32.67
C THR A 387 -22.60 4.48 33.18
N ASN A 388 -21.61 4.60 32.29
CA ASN A 388 -20.27 5.14 32.59
C ASN A 388 -19.74 5.96 31.42
N THR A 389 -18.95 7.01 31.67
CA THR A 389 -18.24 7.79 30.64
C THR A 389 -16.88 8.29 31.15
N ASN A 390 -15.94 8.56 30.24
CA ASN A 390 -14.67 9.23 30.55
C ASN A 390 -14.71 10.74 30.26
N ASP A 391 -15.86 11.30 29.86
CA ASP A 391 -16.03 12.71 29.48
C ASP A 391 -15.01 13.20 28.42
N GLY A 392 -14.51 12.30 27.56
CA GLY A 392 -13.48 12.65 26.56
C GLY A 392 -12.10 12.94 27.14
N ASN A 393 -11.85 12.60 28.41
CA ASN A 393 -10.54 12.75 29.05
C ASN A 393 -9.57 11.66 28.57
N SER A 394 -9.10 11.79 27.34
CA SER A 394 -8.04 10.98 26.73
C SER A 394 -6.88 11.84 26.28
N ARG A 395 -5.73 11.23 26.01
CA ARG A 395 -4.63 11.92 25.32
C ARG A 395 -4.89 11.94 23.82
N GLU A 396 -4.25 12.89 23.15
CA GLU A 396 -4.22 12.91 21.69
C GLU A 396 -3.21 11.89 21.19
N PHE A 397 -3.59 11.10 20.19
CA PHE A 397 -2.67 10.17 19.56
C PHE A 397 -1.77 10.90 18.57
N PRO A 398 -0.44 10.66 18.59
CA PRO A 398 0.45 11.19 17.59
C PRO A 398 0.15 10.53 16.24
N ILE A 399 -0.27 11.34 15.28
CA ILE A 399 -0.46 10.97 13.88
C ILE A 399 0.42 11.86 13.01
N VAL A 400 0.92 11.31 11.91
CA VAL A 400 1.93 11.95 11.06
C VAL A 400 1.51 11.89 9.60
N GLU A 401 2.10 12.75 8.77
CA GLU A 401 1.77 12.83 7.35
C GLU A 401 2.39 11.68 6.54
N GLU A 402 1.73 11.31 5.44
CA GLU A 402 2.32 10.43 4.44
C GLU A 402 3.12 11.24 3.42
N TYR A 403 4.42 10.99 3.34
CA TYR A 403 5.28 11.64 2.36
C TYR A 403 5.31 10.85 1.06
N ARG A 404 5.09 11.56 -0.06
CA ARG A 404 5.38 10.98 -1.38
C ARG A 404 6.89 10.99 -1.57
N PHE A 405 7.47 9.80 -1.65
CA PHE A 405 8.90 9.60 -1.76
C PHE A 405 9.22 8.79 -3.03
N MET A 406 10.17 9.27 -3.81
CA MET A 406 10.69 8.56 -4.98
C MET A 406 12.21 8.58 -4.97
N VAL A 407 12.78 7.47 -5.41
CA VAL A 407 14.23 7.27 -5.49
C VAL A 407 14.57 6.83 -6.90
N SER A 408 15.55 7.48 -7.51
CA SER A 408 16.04 7.10 -8.83
C SER A 408 17.54 7.27 -8.95
N ALA A 409 18.16 6.45 -9.78
CA ALA A 409 19.57 6.58 -10.14
C ALA A 409 19.72 6.37 -11.64
N VAL A 410 20.57 7.16 -12.29
CA VAL A 410 20.87 6.98 -13.73
C VAL A 410 21.47 5.59 -13.96
N ARG A 411 22.33 5.15 -13.04
CA ARG A 411 22.93 3.82 -13.03
C ARG A 411 23.40 3.46 -11.62
N SER A 412 23.36 2.17 -11.29
CA SER A 412 23.84 1.61 -10.02
C SER A 412 24.74 0.39 -10.27
N PRO A 413 26.00 0.57 -10.73
CA PRO A 413 26.93 -0.56 -10.87
C PRO A 413 27.31 -1.10 -9.48
N PRO A 414 27.68 -2.39 -9.33
CA PRO A 414 28.15 -2.93 -8.06
C PRO A 414 29.38 -2.22 -7.51
N LEU A 415 29.45 -2.03 -6.18
CA LEU A 415 30.59 -1.41 -5.48
C LEU A 415 30.97 0.00 -5.97
N ALA A 416 30.04 0.68 -6.65
CA ALA A 416 30.27 2.01 -7.20
C ALA A 416 29.69 3.08 -6.29
N SER A 417 30.40 4.20 -6.20
CA SER A 417 29.85 5.40 -5.59
C SER A 417 28.98 6.10 -6.62
N ILE A 418 27.67 6.10 -6.39
CA ILE A 418 26.65 6.59 -7.32
C ILE A 418 25.93 7.80 -6.74
N ILE A 419 25.29 8.55 -7.63
CA ILE A 419 24.43 9.67 -7.27
C ILE A 419 22.99 9.20 -7.42
N VAL A 420 22.25 9.29 -6.32
CA VAL A 420 20.83 8.96 -6.24
C VAL A 420 20.04 10.26 -6.13
N SER A 421 19.01 10.39 -6.96
CA SER A 421 18.05 11.49 -6.89
C SER A 421 16.90 11.09 -6.00
N LEU A 422 16.66 11.90 -4.97
CA LEU A 422 15.53 11.77 -4.05
C LEU A 422 14.52 12.87 -4.40
N ASP A 423 13.27 12.47 -4.60
CA ASP A 423 12.16 13.40 -4.75
C ASP A 423 11.22 13.21 -3.55
N VAL A 424 11.01 14.29 -2.80
CA VAL A 424 10.24 14.28 -1.55
C VAL A 424 9.15 15.33 -1.64
N THR A 425 7.91 14.91 -1.40
CA THR A 425 6.78 15.85 -1.26
C THR A 425 6.25 15.75 0.16
N PRO A 426 6.62 16.68 1.06
CA PRO A 426 5.96 16.84 2.34
C PRO A 426 4.51 17.30 2.12
N ALA A 427 3.62 16.90 3.01
CA ALA A 427 2.21 17.26 2.96
C ALA A 427 1.97 18.64 3.61
N LEU A 428 1.22 18.73 4.72
CA LEU A 428 0.96 20.01 5.38
C LEU A 428 2.13 20.49 6.24
N ASP A 429 2.76 19.59 7.00
CA ASP A 429 3.84 19.92 7.91
C ASP A 429 5.21 19.86 7.20
N ALA A 430 5.91 20.99 7.20
CA ALA A 430 7.20 21.16 6.53
C ALA A 430 8.36 20.69 7.45
N PRO A 431 9.07 19.59 7.12
CA PRO A 431 10.17 19.09 7.93
C PRO A 431 11.41 19.96 7.83
N THR A 432 12.15 20.11 8.93
CA THR A 432 13.45 20.82 8.97
C THR A 432 14.64 19.86 8.90
N LEU A 433 14.41 18.57 9.19
CA LEU A 433 15.36 17.47 9.06
C LEU A 433 14.71 16.30 8.33
N LEU A 434 15.45 15.69 7.40
CA LEU A 434 15.04 14.44 6.74
C LEU A 434 16.01 13.32 7.13
N ARG A 435 15.50 12.18 7.58
CA ARG A 435 16.27 10.96 7.81
C ARG A 435 15.96 9.96 6.71
N VAL A 436 16.94 9.65 5.87
CA VAL A 436 16.79 8.72 4.74
C VAL A 436 17.44 7.39 5.10
N ILE A 437 16.74 6.29 4.85
CA ILE A 437 17.19 4.93 5.15
C ILE A 437 17.35 4.17 3.85
N ALA A 438 18.58 3.79 3.54
CA ALA A 438 18.91 3.03 2.34
C ALA A 438 18.70 1.52 2.55
N PRO A 439 18.47 0.72 1.50
CA PRO A 439 18.40 -0.74 1.58
C PRO A 439 19.68 -1.35 2.13
N LEU A 440 19.61 -2.60 2.59
CA LEU A 440 20.78 -3.29 3.14
C LEU A 440 21.93 -3.34 2.13
N GLY A 441 23.13 -2.97 2.58
CA GLY A 441 24.35 -2.97 1.78
C GLY A 441 24.62 -1.68 0.99
N PHE A 442 23.63 -0.80 0.85
CA PHE A 442 23.87 0.57 0.39
C PHE A 442 24.37 1.43 1.55
N ASN A 443 25.47 2.16 1.35
CA ASN A 443 26.12 2.92 2.42
C ASN A 443 26.33 4.38 2.03
N PHE A 444 25.86 5.30 2.87
CA PHE A 444 26.07 6.74 2.64
C PHE A 444 27.53 7.13 2.88
N THR A 445 28.10 7.91 1.97
CA THR A 445 29.48 8.42 2.12
C THR A 445 29.56 9.53 3.17
N GLU A 446 30.74 9.77 3.77
CA GLU A 446 30.94 10.84 4.80
C GLU A 446 30.39 12.21 4.38
N ASN A 447 30.56 12.58 3.10
CA ASN A 447 29.90 13.72 2.47
C ASN A 447 28.84 13.21 1.49
N CYS A 448 27.67 12.86 2.00
CA CYS A 448 26.60 12.27 1.18
C CYS A 448 25.86 13.28 0.29
N ILE A 449 26.27 14.56 0.23
CA ILE A 449 25.74 15.50 -0.76
C ILE A 449 26.35 15.20 -2.14
N GLY A 450 25.49 14.99 -3.15
CA GLY A 450 25.89 14.82 -4.53
C GLY A 450 26.53 16.08 -5.15
N PRO A 451 27.26 15.96 -6.27
CA PRO A 451 27.82 17.12 -6.96
C PRO A 451 26.70 18.00 -7.55
N GLY A 452 26.62 19.24 -7.09
CA GLY A 452 25.60 20.22 -7.45
C GLY A 452 25.12 20.94 -6.19
N ASP A 453 24.89 22.26 -6.25
CA ASP A 453 24.26 22.97 -5.13
C ASP A 453 22.83 22.44 -5.00
N SER A 454 22.59 21.60 -3.98
CA SER A 454 21.24 21.24 -3.60
C SER A 454 20.53 22.51 -3.16
N VAL A 455 19.47 22.86 -3.88
CA VAL A 455 18.66 24.05 -3.58
C VAL A 455 18.02 23.90 -2.19
N TYR A 456 17.68 22.66 -1.82
CA TYR A 456 16.88 22.36 -0.62
C TYR A 456 17.69 21.91 0.59
N ILE A 457 18.86 21.30 0.40
CA ILE A 457 19.64 20.68 1.50
C ILE A 457 20.94 21.45 1.73
N GLU A 458 21.24 21.74 2.99
CA GLU A 458 22.46 22.43 3.41
C GLU A 458 23.58 21.45 3.80
N ALA A 459 23.23 20.38 4.53
CA ALA A 459 24.16 19.37 5.01
C ALA A 459 23.57 17.95 4.86
N CYS A 460 24.42 16.97 4.58
CA CYS A 460 24.08 15.55 4.60
C CYS A 460 25.19 14.83 5.37
N VAL A 461 24.83 14.15 6.45
CA VAL A 461 25.76 13.36 7.27
C VAL A 461 25.23 11.94 7.46
N PRO A 462 26.10 10.92 7.45
CA PRO A 462 25.68 9.56 7.80
C PRO A 462 25.09 9.52 9.22
N GLY A 463 23.92 8.90 9.36
CA GLY A 463 23.22 8.75 10.64
C GLY A 463 23.56 7.44 11.36
N GLN A 464 22.81 7.14 12.41
CA GLN A 464 22.93 5.85 13.11
C GLN A 464 22.33 4.73 12.28
N VAL A 465 23.04 3.61 12.17
CA VAL A 465 22.57 2.40 11.51
C VAL A 465 21.31 1.89 12.23
N THR A 466 20.29 1.49 11.48
CA THR A 466 19.04 1.00 12.05
C THR A 466 19.23 -0.36 12.74
N PRO A 467 18.31 -0.82 13.60
CA PRO A 467 18.39 -2.15 14.22
C PRO A 467 18.48 -3.30 13.21
N SER A 468 17.98 -3.11 11.98
CA SER A 468 18.07 -4.09 10.90
C SER A 468 19.41 -4.07 10.15
N GLY A 469 20.33 -3.17 10.51
CA GLY A 469 21.65 -3.04 9.90
C GLY A 469 21.70 -2.12 8.68
N ARG A 470 20.67 -1.29 8.46
CA ARG A 470 20.58 -0.41 7.28
C ARG A 470 21.25 0.93 7.52
N SER A 471 21.96 1.43 6.50
CA SER A 471 22.60 2.74 6.56
C SER A 471 21.56 3.85 6.51
N THR A 472 21.76 4.89 7.31
CA THR A 472 20.91 6.08 7.34
C THR A 472 21.73 7.33 7.01
N ALA A 473 21.05 8.38 6.56
CA ALA A 473 21.61 9.71 6.37
C ALA A 473 20.65 10.77 6.92
N GLU A 474 21.20 11.78 7.58
CA GLU A 474 20.49 12.94 8.07
C GLU A 474 20.76 14.12 7.14
N LEU A 475 19.70 14.64 6.51
CA LEU A 475 19.75 15.77 5.59
C LEU A 475 19.11 16.98 6.26
N THR A 476 19.93 18.00 6.51
CA THR A 476 19.47 19.28 7.08
C THR A 476 18.92 20.16 5.97
N VAL A 477 17.66 20.58 6.11
CA VAL A 477 17.00 21.46 5.13
C VAL A 477 17.61 22.86 5.22
N ARG A 478 17.83 23.49 4.07
CA ARG A 478 18.45 24.83 3.98
C ARG A 478 17.55 25.87 4.65
N GLY A 479 18.11 26.63 5.58
CA GLY A 479 17.36 27.60 6.38
C GLY A 479 16.73 27.02 7.63
N ALA A 480 16.92 25.72 7.90
CA ALA A 480 16.62 25.14 9.20
C ALA A 480 17.44 25.82 10.32
N PRO A 481 16.89 25.93 11.54
CA PRO A 481 15.56 25.45 11.95
C PRO A 481 14.41 26.44 11.65
N ALA A 482 14.69 27.59 11.03
CA ALA A 482 13.69 28.65 10.85
C ALA A 482 12.71 28.41 9.69
N VAL A 483 13.11 27.63 8.68
CA VAL A 483 12.31 27.32 7.48
C VAL A 483 12.36 25.81 7.23
N GLY A 484 11.19 25.17 7.11
CA GLY A 484 11.05 23.77 6.74
C GLY A 484 10.97 23.56 5.23
N LEU A 485 10.99 22.32 4.78
CA LEU A 485 10.82 21.95 3.39
C LEU A 485 9.35 22.15 2.96
N GLU A 486 9.08 23.23 2.23
CA GLU A 486 7.75 23.51 1.70
C GLU A 486 7.61 23.01 0.25
N GLY A 487 6.54 22.28 -0.04
CA GLY A 487 6.22 21.78 -1.38
C GLY A 487 7.17 20.69 -1.89
N MET A 488 7.02 20.32 -3.17
CA MET A 488 7.77 19.23 -3.78
C MET A 488 9.25 19.60 -3.95
N ALA A 489 10.13 18.89 -3.25
CA ALA A 489 11.57 18.96 -3.42
C ALA A 489 12.02 17.88 -4.40
N VAL A 490 12.34 18.30 -5.62
CA VAL A 490 12.77 17.41 -6.71
C VAL A 490 14.29 17.49 -6.86
N GLY A 491 14.93 16.36 -7.12
CA GLY A 491 16.34 16.33 -7.50
C GLY A 491 17.29 16.53 -6.33
N ILE A 492 16.95 16.10 -5.11
CA ILE A 492 17.91 16.06 -4.01
C ILE A 492 18.93 14.98 -4.32
N LEU A 493 20.16 15.38 -4.66
CA LEU A 493 21.21 14.45 -5.05
C LEU A 493 21.98 13.98 -3.82
N VAL A 494 21.95 12.68 -3.54
CA VAL A 494 22.75 12.04 -2.49
C VAL A 494 23.79 11.09 -3.09
N ARG A 495 24.97 11.05 -2.48
CA ARG A 495 26.06 10.13 -2.84
C ARG A 495 26.03 8.91 -1.93
N ILE A 496 26.03 7.74 -2.55
CA ILE A 496 25.94 6.45 -1.85
C ILE A 496 26.80 5.41 -2.54
N ASP A 497 27.35 4.47 -1.78
CA ASP A 497 28.05 3.31 -2.29
C ASP A 497 27.07 2.14 -2.43
N SER A 498 27.05 1.53 -3.62
CA SER A 498 26.17 0.41 -3.93
C SER A 498 26.74 -0.94 -3.43
N PRO A 499 25.86 -1.90 -3.08
CA PRO A 499 26.29 -3.25 -2.71
C PRO A 499 26.81 -4.05 -3.91
N THR A 500 27.31 -5.26 -3.66
CA THR A 500 27.75 -6.20 -4.71
C THR A 500 26.60 -6.72 -5.57
N GLN A 501 25.40 -6.80 -5.02
CA GLN A 501 24.19 -7.32 -5.67
C GLN A 501 22.97 -6.58 -5.17
N THR A 502 21.87 -6.60 -5.94
CA THR A 502 20.59 -6.05 -5.50
C THR A 502 20.12 -6.78 -4.24
N PRO A 503 19.86 -6.07 -3.13
CA PRO A 503 19.32 -6.69 -1.92
C PRO A 503 17.90 -7.22 -2.17
N VAL A 504 17.51 -8.25 -1.42
CA VAL A 504 16.16 -8.85 -1.53
C VAL A 504 15.08 -7.83 -1.17
N ALA A 505 15.30 -7.09 -0.07
CA ALA A 505 14.50 -5.94 0.33
C ALA A 505 15.18 -4.67 -0.20
N LYS A 506 14.63 -4.08 -1.26
CA LYS A 506 15.19 -2.91 -1.96
C LYS A 506 14.51 -1.59 -1.60
N GLU A 507 13.50 -1.61 -0.75
CA GLU A 507 12.67 -0.45 -0.42
C GLU A 507 13.49 0.64 0.27
N TRP A 508 13.30 1.90 -0.10
CA TRP A 508 13.89 3.03 0.60
C TRP A 508 12.86 3.71 1.48
N PHE A 509 13.33 4.33 2.56
CA PHE A 509 12.46 5.04 3.48
C PHE A 509 12.96 6.44 3.76
N ILE A 510 12.02 7.32 4.09
CA ILE A 510 12.31 8.68 4.52
C ILE A 510 11.41 9.04 5.71
N GLU A 511 11.99 9.70 6.70
CA GLU A 511 11.31 10.28 7.85
C GLU A 511 11.57 11.79 7.87
N GLY A 512 10.51 12.58 8.05
CA GLY A 512 10.59 14.02 8.31
C GLY A 512 10.43 14.33 9.79
N VAL A 513 11.34 15.13 10.31
CA VAL A 513 11.40 15.52 11.71
C VAL A 513 11.51 17.04 11.80
N ASP A 514 10.88 17.61 12.82
CA ASP A 514 11.23 18.95 13.28
C ASP A 514 12.46 18.89 14.19
N ALA A 515 13.60 19.39 13.70
CA ALA A 515 14.88 19.36 14.39
C ALA A 515 14.87 20.03 15.77
N LEU A 516 13.96 20.98 16.04
CA LEU A 516 13.90 21.66 17.34
C LEU A 516 13.16 20.83 18.40
N SER A 517 12.05 20.21 18.02
CA SER A 517 11.20 19.44 18.94
C SER A 517 11.50 17.94 18.93
N ASP A 518 12.32 17.46 17.98
CA ASP A 518 12.53 16.04 17.63
C ASP A 518 11.19 15.30 17.41
N ARG A 519 10.17 16.05 16.97
CA ARG A 519 8.83 15.51 16.68
C ARG A 519 8.81 14.99 15.24
N GLN A 520 8.42 13.73 15.07
CA GLN A 520 8.13 13.17 13.75
C GLN A 520 6.93 13.88 13.13
N LEU A 521 7.08 14.35 11.89
CA LEU A 521 6.04 15.05 11.14
C LEU A 521 5.43 14.19 10.04
N GLY A 522 6.20 13.25 9.49
CA GLY A 522 5.74 12.36 8.43
C GLY A 522 6.81 11.36 8.02
N TRP A 523 6.41 10.37 7.24
CA TRP A 523 7.34 9.42 6.65
C TRP A 523 6.80 8.87 5.34
N GLY A 524 7.68 8.32 4.51
CA GLY A 524 7.36 7.80 3.19
C GLY A 524 8.24 6.62 2.80
N GLN A 525 7.76 5.84 1.84
CA GLN A 525 8.45 4.69 1.27
C GLN A 525 8.56 4.86 -0.24
N ALA A 526 9.69 4.46 -0.80
CA ALA A 526 9.94 4.43 -2.23
C ALA A 526 10.42 3.07 -2.69
N ASP A 527 10.15 2.77 -3.95
CA ASP A 527 10.75 1.63 -4.62
C ASP A 527 12.28 1.77 -4.69
N GLY A 528 12.94 0.63 -4.62
CA GLY A 528 14.40 0.56 -4.70
C GLY A 528 15.00 0.78 -6.06
N ILE A 529 16.30 1.02 -6.06
CA ILE A 529 17.15 0.98 -7.24
C ILE A 529 17.83 -0.39 -7.34
N ASP A 530 17.77 -0.99 -8.53
CA ASP A 530 18.45 -2.26 -8.80
C ASP A 530 19.95 -2.02 -9.03
N VAL A 531 20.80 -2.90 -8.49
CA VAL A 531 22.23 -2.92 -8.80
C VAL A 531 22.40 -3.63 -10.14
N LEU A 532 22.87 -2.90 -11.14
CA LEU A 532 23.00 -3.37 -12.52
C LEU A 532 24.48 -3.69 -12.82
N PRO A 533 24.89 -4.97 -12.81
CA PRO A 533 26.25 -5.35 -13.13
C PRO A 533 26.61 -5.02 -14.59
N MET A 534 27.90 -5.01 -14.86
CA MET A 534 28.48 -4.90 -16.18
C MET A 534 27.91 -6.01 -17.09
N GLN A 535 27.39 -5.61 -18.25
CA GLN A 535 26.61 -6.50 -19.12
C GLN A 535 27.48 -7.45 -19.89
N ASP A 536 26.89 -8.57 -20.35
CA ASP A 536 27.56 -9.57 -21.19
C ASP A 536 28.91 -10.03 -20.62
N THR A 537 29.04 -10.03 -19.29
CA THR A 537 30.27 -10.40 -18.61
C THR A 537 30.41 -11.92 -18.57
N MET A 538 31.50 -12.43 -19.11
CA MET A 538 31.80 -13.84 -19.20
C MET A 538 33.29 -14.07 -18.99
N VAL A 539 33.61 -15.13 -18.25
CA VAL A 539 34.97 -15.59 -18.02
C VAL A 539 35.09 -17.06 -18.39
N ILE A 540 36.10 -17.40 -19.17
CA ILE A 540 36.27 -18.76 -19.70
C ILE A 540 37.70 -19.20 -19.48
N TYR A 541 37.85 -20.35 -18.82
CA TYR A 541 39.10 -21.07 -18.65
C TYR A 541 38.79 -22.54 -18.35
N PRO A 542 39.69 -23.48 -18.70
CA PRO A 542 39.39 -24.91 -18.63
C PRO A 542 39.48 -25.52 -17.21
N GLY A 543 40.00 -24.81 -16.23
CA GLY A 543 40.02 -25.27 -14.82
C GLY A 543 40.98 -26.43 -14.52
N PHE A 544 41.98 -26.74 -15.34
CA PHE A 544 42.90 -27.85 -15.04
C PHE A 544 43.92 -27.51 -13.96
N THR A 545 44.06 -28.41 -12.98
CA THR A 545 44.98 -28.18 -11.87
C THR A 545 46.44 -28.08 -12.31
N GLY A 546 47.15 -27.03 -11.86
CA GLY A 546 48.59 -26.89 -12.09
C GLY A 546 49.00 -26.78 -13.56
N VAL A 547 48.06 -26.67 -14.48
CA VAL A 547 48.32 -26.48 -15.92
C VAL A 547 48.08 -25.03 -16.27
N ARG A 548 49.13 -24.41 -16.80
CA ARG A 548 49.08 -23.07 -17.37
C ARG A 548 48.08 -23.05 -18.53
N SER A 549 47.05 -22.22 -18.41
CA SER A 549 45.97 -22.10 -19.40
C SER A 549 45.61 -20.63 -19.65
N ARG A 550 45.00 -20.32 -20.78
CA ARG A 550 44.50 -18.98 -21.05
C ARG A 550 43.14 -18.77 -20.39
N ILE A 551 43.00 -17.65 -19.69
CA ILE A 551 41.71 -17.13 -19.25
C ILE A 551 41.29 -16.01 -20.18
N VAL A 552 40.06 -16.09 -20.69
CA VAL A 552 39.47 -15.07 -21.56
C VAL A 552 38.36 -14.36 -20.81
N TRP A 553 38.43 -13.03 -20.82
CA TRP A 553 37.44 -12.14 -20.26
C TRP A 553 36.70 -11.44 -21.40
N ARG A 554 35.38 -11.47 -21.32
CA ARG A 554 34.46 -10.72 -22.17
C ARG A 554 33.57 -9.89 -21.27
N PHE A 555 33.37 -8.63 -21.61
CA PHE A 555 32.44 -7.78 -20.90
C PHE A 555 31.98 -6.61 -21.76
N ARG A 556 30.83 -6.03 -21.44
CA ARG A 556 30.29 -4.84 -22.08
C ARG A 556 30.04 -3.76 -21.04
N THR A 557 30.78 -2.66 -21.18
CA THR A 557 30.57 -1.48 -20.33
C THR A 557 29.71 -0.44 -21.05
N ARG A 558 28.86 0.24 -20.27
CA ARG A 558 28.06 1.40 -20.72
C ARG A 558 28.72 2.74 -20.37
N GLU A 559 29.83 2.71 -19.66
CA GLU A 559 30.54 3.91 -19.22
C GLU A 559 31.64 4.32 -20.19
N MET A 560 31.90 5.62 -20.22
CA MET A 560 33.12 6.16 -20.80
C MET A 560 34.15 6.34 -19.69
N VAL A 561 35.29 5.67 -19.78
CA VAL A 561 36.39 5.82 -18.83
C VAL A 561 37.56 6.49 -19.53
N GLN A 562 37.97 7.66 -19.03
CA GLN A 562 39.06 8.43 -19.60
C GLN A 562 40.39 7.67 -19.54
N ALA A 563 41.33 8.03 -20.41
CA ALA A 563 42.70 7.52 -20.38
C ALA A 563 43.31 7.61 -18.97
N GLY A 564 44.05 6.58 -18.56
CA GLY A 564 44.58 6.43 -17.21
C GLY A 564 43.73 5.55 -16.28
N GLY A 565 42.53 5.16 -16.69
CA GLY A 565 41.75 4.12 -15.99
C GLY A 565 42.38 2.73 -16.08
N TYR A 566 41.88 1.80 -15.27
CA TYR A 566 42.36 0.42 -15.23
C TYR A 566 41.25 -0.57 -14.87
N LEU A 567 41.40 -1.82 -15.32
CA LEU A 567 40.58 -2.93 -14.88
C LEU A 567 41.26 -3.58 -13.67
N GLU A 568 40.52 -3.73 -12.58
CA GLU A 568 40.87 -4.55 -11.44
C GLU A 568 40.19 -5.92 -11.60
N VAL A 569 41.00 -6.96 -11.78
CA VAL A 569 40.51 -8.33 -11.89
C VAL A 569 40.84 -9.06 -10.59
N ARG A 570 39.80 -9.55 -9.93
CA ARG A 570 39.89 -10.34 -8.70
C ARG A 570 39.67 -11.81 -9.05
N LEU A 571 40.61 -12.64 -8.61
CA LEU A 571 40.59 -14.09 -8.76
C LEU A 571 40.45 -14.73 -7.37
N PRO A 572 39.89 -15.95 -7.29
CA PRO A 572 39.90 -16.73 -6.06
C PRO A 572 41.32 -16.97 -5.54
N PHE A 573 41.45 -17.18 -4.24
CA PHE A 573 42.74 -17.51 -3.63
C PHE A 573 43.33 -18.81 -4.20
N GLY A 574 44.64 -18.84 -4.43
CA GLY A 574 45.39 -19.98 -4.97
C GLY A 574 45.49 -20.01 -6.51
N PHE A 575 44.81 -19.13 -7.23
CA PHE A 575 45.08 -18.92 -8.65
C PHE A 575 46.43 -18.19 -8.82
N ALA A 576 47.23 -18.59 -9.81
CA ALA A 576 48.48 -17.91 -10.14
C ALA A 576 48.36 -17.22 -11.51
N PRO A 577 47.92 -15.94 -11.58
CA PRO A 577 47.84 -15.21 -12.83
C PRO A 577 49.23 -14.80 -13.33
N GLU A 578 49.44 -14.92 -14.63
CA GLU A 578 50.67 -14.51 -15.33
C GLU A 578 50.36 -13.37 -16.30
N CYS A 579 50.45 -12.14 -15.81
CA CYS A 579 50.18 -10.96 -16.60
C CYS A 579 51.43 -10.07 -16.75
N SER A 580 51.88 -9.93 -18.00
CA SER A 580 52.98 -9.08 -18.45
C SER A 580 52.63 -8.49 -19.82
N MET A 581 53.41 -7.53 -20.33
CA MET A 581 53.19 -7.03 -21.69
C MET A 581 53.31 -8.10 -22.78
N ALA A 582 54.04 -9.20 -22.51
CA ALA A 582 54.19 -10.31 -23.45
C ALA A 582 53.05 -11.34 -23.35
N THR A 583 52.43 -11.48 -22.18
CA THR A 583 51.38 -12.49 -21.93
C THR A 583 49.97 -11.93 -21.99
N LEU A 584 49.79 -10.60 -21.92
CA LEU A 584 48.51 -9.95 -22.09
C LEU A 584 48.11 -9.91 -23.58
N GLU A 585 47.00 -10.54 -23.90
CA GLU A 585 46.41 -10.53 -25.23
C GLU A 585 45.20 -9.59 -25.26
N ALA A 586 45.46 -8.33 -25.63
CA ALA A 586 44.41 -7.35 -25.91
C ALA A 586 43.71 -7.68 -27.25
N ILE A 587 42.60 -8.43 -27.19
CA ILE A 587 41.82 -8.82 -28.38
C ILE A 587 40.99 -7.64 -28.88
N ALA A 588 40.18 -7.06 -28.00
CA ALA A 588 39.30 -5.92 -28.27
C ALA A 588 39.43 -4.81 -27.21
N LEU A 589 40.56 -4.75 -26.49
CA LEU A 589 40.86 -3.66 -25.56
C LEU A 589 41.40 -2.42 -26.28
N PRO A 590 41.25 -1.22 -25.67
CA PRO A 590 41.99 -0.03 -26.08
C PRO A 590 43.50 -0.26 -25.96
N ILE A 591 44.32 0.69 -26.39
CA ILE A 591 45.78 0.59 -26.20
C ILE A 591 46.07 0.45 -24.70
N THR A 592 46.58 -0.72 -24.31
CA THR A 592 46.85 -1.04 -22.91
C THR A 592 48.23 -0.50 -22.50
N GLY A 593 48.33 0.00 -21.27
CA GLY A 593 49.62 0.29 -20.62
C GLY A 593 50.31 -0.96 -20.06
N GLY A 594 49.80 -2.15 -20.40
CA GLY A 594 50.23 -3.44 -19.85
C GLY A 594 49.35 -3.87 -18.67
N CYS A 595 49.84 -4.83 -17.91
CA CYS A 595 49.19 -5.30 -16.71
C CYS A 595 50.21 -5.61 -15.62
N ARG A 596 49.75 -5.63 -14.37
CA ARG A 596 50.56 -5.88 -13.18
C ARG A 596 49.82 -6.82 -12.25
N VAL A 597 50.44 -7.95 -11.93
CA VAL A 597 49.98 -8.85 -10.87
C VAL A 597 50.40 -8.24 -9.52
N VAL A 598 49.45 -8.04 -8.62
CA VAL A 598 49.70 -7.52 -7.27
C VAL A 598 49.95 -8.68 -6.31
N ASN A 599 49.09 -9.69 -6.38
CA ASN A 599 49.17 -10.95 -5.66
C ASN A 599 48.41 -12.04 -6.42
N GLU A 600 48.33 -13.24 -5.85
CA GLU A 600 47.65 -14.42 -6.45
C GLU A 600 46.16 -14.17 -6.77
N ALA A 601 45.49 -13.30 -6.01
CA ALA A 601 44.07 -13.02 -6.15
C ALA A 601 43.76 -11.69 -6.89
N LEU A 602 44.76 -10.91 -7.28
CA LEU A 602 44.56 -9.53 -7.75
C LEU A 602 45.56 -9.12 -8.83
N LEU A 603 45.03 -8.64 -9.95
CA LEU A 603 45.82 -8.01 -11.01
C LEU A 603 45.12 -6.77 -11.57
N TYR A 604 45.94 -5.87 -12.12
CA TYR A 604 45.48 -4.65 -12.79
C TYR A 604 45.83 -4.69 -14.28
N VAL A 605 44.90 -4.29 -15.14
CA VAL A 605 45.14 -4.03 -16.57
C VAL A 605 44.98 -2.54 -16.83
N PHE A 606 46.09 -1.86 -17.16
CA PHE A 606 46.10 -0.40 -17.33
C PHE A 606 45.73 0.01 -18.76
N MET A 607 45.07 1.15 -18.90
CA MET A 607 44.60 1.64 -20.19
C MET A 607 45.16 3.04 -20.48
N ASN A 608 45.89 3.16 -21.59
CA ASN A 608 46.49 4.42 -22.01
C ASN A 608 45.53 5.29 -22.85
N THR A 609 44.42 4.71 -23.30
CA THR A 609 43.41 5.41 -24.11
C THR A 609 42.02 5.24 -23.51
N THR A 610 41.14 6.21 -23.77
CA THR A 610 39.75 6.23 -23.30
C THR A 610 38.99 4.98 -23.74
N MET A 611 38.30 4.32 -22.80
CA MET A 611 37.27 3.34 -23.09
C MET A 611 35.95 4.06 -23.40
N VAL A 612 35.25 3.58 -24.43
CA VAL A 612 33.93 4.07 -24.82
C VAL A 612 32.90 2.96 -24.60
N PRO A 613 31.61 3.27 -24.46
CA PRO A 613 30.58 2.25 -24.27
C PRO A 613 30.54 1.23 -25.42
N ARG A 614 31.04 0.00 -25.20
CA ARG A 614 31.03 -1.14 -26.15
C ARG A 614 31.45 -2.44 -25.46
N GLU A 615 31.53 -3.50 -26.26
CA GLU A 615 32.07 -4.81 -25.86
C GLU A 615 33.60 -4.81 -25.90
N TYR A 616 34.20 -5.45 -24.91
CA TYR A 616 35.63 -5.55 -24.69
C TYR A 616 36.03 -6.98 -24.36
N VAL A 617 37.22 -7.36 -24.84
CA VAL A 617 37.71 -8.74 -24.72
C VAL A 617 39.22 -8.71 -24.54
N PHE A 618 39.71 -9.49 -23.57
CA PHE A 618 41.13 -9.69 -23.35
C PHE A 618 41.42 -11.04 -22.75
N ALA A 619 42.67 -11.45 -22.82
CA ALA A 619 43.12 -12.70 -22.24
C ALA A 619 44.51 -12.57 -21.61
N PHE A 620 44.79 -13.45 -20.66
CA PHE A 620 46.12 -13.65 -20.08
C PHE A 620 46.25 -15.11 -19.63
N PHE A 621 47.44 -15.52 -19.23
CA PHE A 621 47.65 -16.88 -18.73
C PHE A 621 47.39 -16.96 -17.23
N LEU A 622 46.81 -18.05 -16.75
CA LEU A 622 46.72 -18.38 -15.34
C LEU A 622 47.02 -19.86 -15.09
N THR A 623 47.43 -20.18 -13.88
CA THR A 623 47.54 -21.55 -13.40
C THR A 623 46.52 -21.78 -12.29
N PRO A 624 45.49 -22.63 -12.50
CA PRO A 624 44.51 -22.96 -11.48
C PRO A 624 45.13 -23.72 -10.30
N PRO A 625 44.56 -23.60 -9.08
CA PRO A 625 45.05 -24.28 -7.88
C PRO A 625 44.94 -25.82 -7.93
N ALA A 626 45.43 -26.49 -6.89
CA ALA A 626 45.33 -27.94 -6.69
C ALA A 626 43.87 -28.46 -6.62
N ALA A 627 42.98 -27.63 -6.08
CA ALA A 627 41.56 -27.95 -5.88
C ALA A 627 40.70 -26.70 -6.08
N THR A 628 39.41 -26.89 -6.37
CA THR A 628 38.46 -25.78 -6.51
C THR A 628 38.37 -25.02 -5.17
N PRO A 629 38.60 -23.70 -5.14
CA PRO A 629 38.46 -22.92 -3.91
C PRO A 629 37.03 -22.98 -3.38
N LEU A 630 36.87 -22.86 -2.05
CA LEU A 630 35.54 -22.83 -1.42
C LEU A 630 34.69 -21.68 -1.98
N PHE A 631 35.31 -20.53 -2.26
CA PHE A 631 34.69 -19.38 -2.91
C PHE A 631 35.31 -19.19 -4.29
N ASN A 632 34.80 -19.92 -5.29
CA ASN A 632 35.27 -19.85 -6.68
C ASN A 632 34.56 -18.72 -7.45
N GLU A 633 34.67 -17.50 -6.94
CA GLU A 633 34.07 -16.30 -7.52
C GLU A 633 35.15 -15.38 -8.09
N LEU A 634 34.92 -14.91 -9.31
CA LEU A 634 35.77 -13.95 -10.01
C LEU A 634 35.08 -12.60 -10.07
N SER A 635 35.85 -11.52 -10.20
CA SER A 635 35.27 -10.19 -10.39
C SER A 635 36.10 -9.35 -11.33
N ILE A 636 35.45 -8.49 -12.10
CA ILE A 636 36.07 -7.48 -12.94
C ILE A 636 35.47 -6.12 -12.59
N ILE A 637 36.33 -5.20 -12.19
CA ILE A 637 35.95 -3.86 -11.73
C ILE A 637 36.68 -2.86 -12.63
N LEU A 638 35.92 -2.03 -13.33
CA LEU A 638 36.44 -0.95 -14.15
C LEU A 638 36.57 0.31 -13.30
N ARG A 639 37.81 0.77 -13.10
CA ARG A 639 38.12 1.99 -12.35
C ARG A 639 38.57 3.12 -13.26
N ASP A 640 38.19 4.33 -12.88
CA ASP A 640 38.69 5.54 -13.51
C ASP A 640 40.14 5.86 -13.07
N ARG A 641 40.68 6.95 -13.60
CA ARG A 641 42.05 7.40 -13.28
C ARG A 641 42.25 7.82 -11.81
N PHE A 642 41.17 8.06 -11.08
CA PHE A 642 41.19 8.43 -9.66
C PHE A 642 40.96 7.21 -8.76
N GLY A 643 40.71 6.03 -9.34
CA GLY A 643 40.42 4.80 -8.63
C GLY A 643 38.95 4.63 -8.25
N ALA A 644 38.05 5.52 -8.66
CA ALA A 644 36.61 5.34 -8.45
C ALA A 644 36.08 4.24 -9.39
N VAL A 645 35.16 3.42 -8.88
CA VAL A 645 34.52 2.37 -9.69
C VAL A 645 33.53 3.02 -10.65
N SER A 646 33.75 2.86 -11.95
CA SER A 646 32.82 3.31 -12.99
C SER A 646 31.83 2.20 -13.34
N ASP A 647 32.29 0.95 -13.38
CA ASP A 647 31.48 -0.20 -13.74
C ASP A 647 32.05 -1.48 -13.11
N ALA A 648 31.23 -2.49 -12.84
CA ALA A 648 31.71 -3.73 -12.25
C ALA A 648 30.79 -4.92 -12.54
N ALA A 649 31.38 -6.10 -12.67
CA ALA A 649 30.70 -7.38 -12.52
C ALA A 649 31.44 -8.18 -11.46
N VAL A 650 30.73 -8.46 -10.36
CA VAL A 650 31.25 -9.14 -9.18
C VAL A 650 30.58 -10.49 -9.02
N SER A 651 31.21 -11.38 -8.24
CA SER A 651 30.68 -12.72 -7.95
C SER A 651 30.36 -13.55 -9.20
N ILE A 652 31.21 -13.45 -10.23
CA ILE A 652 31.10 -14.25 -11.45
C ILE A 652 31.53 -15.68 -11.12
N PRO A 653 30.71 -16.71 -11.36
CA PRO A 653 31.08 -18.07 -11.04
C PRO A 653 32.25 -18.54 -11.91
N GLY A 654 33.27 -19.13 -11.26
CA GLY A 654 34.40 -19.75 -11.95
C GLY A 654 34.13 -21.18 -12.40
N SER A 655 34.89 -21.63 -13.41
CA SER A 655 34.93 -23.04 -13.82
C SER A 655 35.40 -23.93 -12.66
N LYS A 656 34.80 -25.12 -12.52
CA LYS A 656 35.25 -26.15 -11.57
C LYS A 656 36.69 -26.55 -11.89
N VAL A 657 37.53 -26.68 -10.87
CA VAL A 657 38.90 -27.17 -11.04
C VAL A 657 38.90 -28.69 -11.12
N LEU A 658 39.43 -29.23 -12.22
CA LEU A 658 39.51 -30.67 -12.49
C LEU A 658 40.94 -31.15 -12.18
N ASP A 659 41.04 -32.09 -11.23
CA ASP A 659 42.30 -32.46 -10.59
C ASP A 659 43.04 -33.63 -11.27
N LYS A 660 42.35 -34.47 -12.05
CA LYS A 660 42.97 -35.61 -12.77
C LYS A 660 43.25 -35.34 -14.23
N LEU A 661 42.83 -34.18 -14.76
CA LEU A 661 43.02 -33.82 -16.15
C LEU A 661 44.18 -32.84 -16.28
N ARG A 662 45.22 -33.25 -17.01
CA ARG A 662 46.37 -32.40 -17.37
C ARG A 662 46.41 -32.14 -18.85
N ILE A 663 45.55 -31.23 -19.31
CA ILE A 663 45.43 -30.90 -20.73
C ILE A 663 45.81 -29.43 -20.92
N ARG A 664 46.72 -29.18 -21.85
CA ARG A 664 47.21 -27.86 -22.20
C ARG A 664 46.60 -27.43 -23.54
N GLU A 665 46.22 -26.18 -23.65
CA GLU A 665 45.82 -25.60 -24.93
C GLU A 665 46.98 -25.62 -25.95
N GLY A 666 46.66 -25.96 -27.19
CA GLY A 666 47.58 -25.83 -28.32
C GLY A 666 47.43 -24.46 -29.00
N GLN A 667 48.12 -24.29 -30.11
CA GLN A 667 48.05 -23.04 -30.88
C GLN A 667 46.88 -23.08 -31.88
N LEU A 668 46.19 -21.95 -31.99
CA LEU A 668 45.28 -21.67 -33.11
C LEU A 668 46.12 -21.13 -34.27
N LEU A 669 46.16 -21.87 -35.38
CA LEU A 669 46.84 -21.46 -36.61
C LEU A 669 45.82 -21.23 -37.71
N TRP A 670 46.06 -20.22 -38.54
CA TRP A 670 45.20 -19.90 -39.69
C TRP A 670 46.01 -19.39 -40.87
N THR A 671 45.61 -19.76 -42.09
CA THR A 671 46.38 -19.42 -43.30
C THR A 671 46.09 -18.01 -43.82
N SER A 672 44.88 -17.48 -43.61
CA SER A 672 44.50 -16.13 -44.01
C SER A 672 43.49 -15.48 -43.06
N THR A 673 43.50 -14.15 -42.99
CA THR A 673 42.51 -13.35 -42.24
C THR A 673 41.75 -12.38 -43.12
N LYS A 674 41.91 -12.51 -44.44
CA LYS A 674 41.23 -11.64 -45.40
C LYS A 674 39.73 -11.93 -45.34
N PRO A 675 38.88 -10.91 -45.12
CA PRO A 675 37.44 -11.11 -45.06
C PRO A 675 36.90 -11.73 -46.35
N PHE A 676 35.88 -12.57 -46.22
CA PHE A 676 35.25 -13.36 -47.29
C PHE A 676 36.21 -14.28 -48.08
N ARG A 677 37.36 -14.61 -47.50
CA ARG A 677 38.26 -15.64 -48.03
C ARG A 677 38.18 -16.88 -47.18
N GLU A 678 38.37 -18.01 -47.86
CA GLU A 678 38.62 -19.28 -47.21
C GLU A 678 39.96 -19.21 -46.48
N SER A 679 39.96 -19.73 -45.25
CA SER A 679 41.14 -19.86 -44.40
C SER A 679 41.16 -21.25 -43.81
N THR A 680 42.31 -21.90 -43.85
CA THR A 680 42.51 -23.20 -43.20
C THR A 680 42.86 -22.94 -41.75
N ILE A 681 42.01 -23.37 -40.83
CA ILE A 681 42.20 -23.28 -39.39
C ILE A 681 42.78 -24.59 -38.89
N THR A 682 43.74 -24.52 -37.96
CA THR A 682 44.18 -25.66 -37.16
C THR A 682 43.99 -25.28 -35.68
N VAL A 683 43.12 -26.01 -34.98
CA VAL A 683 42.96 -25.93 -33.52
C VAL A 683 43.58 -27.18 -32.90
N SER A 684 44.24 -27.04 -31.75
CA SER A 684 44.92 -28.17 -31.11
C SER A 684 44.93 -28.06 -29.59
N PHE A 685 45.09 -29.19 -28.91
CA PHE A 685 45.38 -29.28 -27.48
C PHE A 685 46.34 -30.44 -27.22
N ASP A 686 47.10 -30.36 -26.14
CA ASP A 686 48.06 -31.37 -25.71
C ASP A 686 47.60 -32.05 -24.43
N ILE A 687 47.50 -33.37 -24.45
CA ILE A 687 47.30 -34.18 -23.25
C ILE A 687 48.68 -34.47 -22.68
N LEU A 688 48.97 -33.92 -21.49
CA LEU A 688 50.29 -34.05 -20.86
C LEU A 688 50.45 -35.40 -20.14
N GLU A 689 49.36 -35.90 -19.55
CA GLU A 689 49.27 -37.17 -18.85
C GLU A 689 48.06 -37.92 -19.39
N SER A 690 48.19 -39.23 -19.64
CA SER A 690 47.06 -40.06 -20.08
C SER A 690 45.88 -39.93 -19.11
N LEU A 691 44.67 -39.83 -19.65
CA LEU A 691 43.48 -39.62 -18.84
C LEU A 691 43.23 -40.81 -17.91
N PRO A 692 42.68 -40.58 -16.70
CA PRO A 692 42.36 -41.66 -15.77
C PRO A 692 41.34 -42.62 -16.36
N ASP A 693 41.48 -43.91 -16.06
CA ASP A 693 40.50 -44.92 -16.47
C ASP A 693 39.09 -44.60 -15.95
N LEU A 694 38.07 -45.07 -16.66
CA LEU A 694 36.64 -44.91 -16.32
C LEU A 694 36.33 -45.32 -14.87
N ILE A 695 37.08 -46.29 -14.32
CA ILE A 695 36.92 -46.79 -12.95
C ILE A 695 37.41 -45.76 -11.92
N VAL A 696 38.46 -45.00 -12.24
CA VAL A 696 39.12 -44.07 -11.32
C VAL A 696 38.39 -42.73 -11.27
N ALA A 697 37.96 -42.23 -12.42
CA ALA A 697 37.27 -40.95 -12.53
C ALA A 697 36.16 -41.03 -13.61
N PRO A 698 35.00 -41.61 -13.30
CA PRO A 698 33.91 -41.79 -14.27
C PRO A 698 33.32 -40.45 -14.73
N ASP A 699 33.37 -39.43 -13.88
CA ASP A 699 32.93 -38.06 -14.17
C ASP A 699 33.95 -37.23 -14.95
N GLN A 700 35.14 -37.77 -15.22
CA GLN A 700 36.22 -37.10 -15.95
C GLN A 700 36.58 -37.77 -17.28
N GLN A 701 35.66 -38.55 -17.85
CA GLN A 701 35.81 -39.13 -19.19
C GLN A 701 35.40 -38.16 -20.29
N ILE A 702 36.14 -38.13 -21.38
CA ILE A 702 35.85 -37.29 -22.55
C ILE A 702 35.17 -38.16 -23.61
N ASP A 703 33.89 -37.93 -23.87
CA ASP A 703 33.14 -38.64 -24.91
C ASP A 703 33.07 -37.84 -26.21
N GLU A 704 33.04 -36.51 -26.12
CA GLU A 704 32.95 -35.65 -27.30
C GLU A 704 33.86 -34.44 -27.18
N ILE A 705 34.30 -33.94 -28.33
CA ILE A 705 35.02 -32.68 -28.48
C ILE A 705 34.16 -31.75 -29.34
N LEU A 706 33.82 -30.60 -28.79
CA LEU A 706 33.04 -29.55 -29.45
C LEU A 706 33.94 -28.36 -29.78
N ILE A 707 34.11 -28.08 -31.07
CA ILE A 707 34.81 -26.90 -31.58
C ILE A 707 33.75 -25.85 -31.95
N THR A 708 33.67 -24.76 -31.20
CA THR A 708 32.72 -23.66 -31.50
C THR A 708 33.47 -22.49 -32.14
N LEU A 709 32.96 -22.03 -33.28
CA LEU A 709 33.55 -20.95 -34.06
C LEU A 709 33.06 -19.59 -33.53
N PRO A 710 33.88 -18.52 -33.63
CA PRO A 710 33.43 -17.17 -33.31
C PRO A 710 32.28 -16.72 -34.24
N TYR A 711 31.45 -15.80 -33.76
CA TYR A 711 30.29 -15.31 -34.52
C TYR A 711 30.66 -14.83 -35.93
N GLY A 712 29.93 -15.32 -36.93
CA GLY A 712 30.11 -15.00 -38.34
C GLY A 712 31.14 -15.86 -39.07
N PHE A 713 31.97 -16.63 -38.36
CA PHE A 713 32.76 -17.68 -38.99
C PHE A 713 31.87 -18.87 -39.32
N VAL A 714 32.11 -19.46 -40.48
CA VAL A 714 31.39 -20.64 -40.96
C VAL A 714 32.41 -21.67 -41.41
N HIS A 715 32.35 -22.89 -40.90
CA HIS A 715 33.20 -23.96 -41.40
C HIS A 715 32.72 -24.45 -42.77
N LEU A 716 33.66 -24.90 -43.59
CA LEU A 716 33.42 -25.41 -44.95
C LEU A 716 33.48 -26.94 -45.03
N VAL A 717 33.46 -27.63 -43.89
CA VAL A 717 33.30 -29.09 -43.82
C VAL A 717 31.92 -29.49 -44.40
N GLU A 718 31.94 -30.29 -45.45
CA GLU A 718 30.77 -30.89 -46.11
C GLU A 718 30.75 -32.41 -46.01
N LYS A 719 31.91 -33.02 -45.77
CA LYS A 719 32.10 -34.46 -45.55
C LYS A 719 33.23 -34.71 -44.54
N PRO A 720 33.26 -35.88 -43.88
CA PRO A 720 34.29 -36.19 -42.87
C PRO A 720 35.73 -36.03 -43.33
N THR A 721 36.02 -36.26 -44.62
CA THR A 721 37.37 -36.10 -45.18
C THR A 721 37.86 -34.64 -45.24
N ASP A 722 36.97 -33.66 -45.09
CA ASP A 722 37.35 -32.24 -45.09
C ASP A 722 37.94 -31.80 -43.74
N LEU A 723 37.71 -32.60 -42.69
CA LEU A 723 38.38 -32.47 -41.41
C LEU A 723 39.63 -33.36 -41.38
N GLN A 724 40.81 -32.74 -41.31
CA GLN A 724 42.08 -33.45 -41.17
C GLN A 724 42.44 -33.59 -39.69
N LEU A 725 42.54 -34.84 -39.22
CA LEU A 725 43.06 -35.16 -37.90
C LEU A 725 44.58 -35.22 -37.97
N MET A 726 45.25 -34.50 -37.08
CA MET A 726 46.72 -34.48 -37.01
C MET A 726 47.28 -35.62 -36.16
N ASN A 727 46.43 -36.34 -35.43
CA ASN A 727 46.80 -37.49 -34.62
C ASN A 727 45.99 -38.71 -35.08
N GLU A 728 46.67 -39.70 -35.63
CA GLU A 728 46.06 -40.94 -36.14
C GLU A 728 45.58 -41.87 -35.01
N ASN A 729 46.08 -41.70 -33.78
CA ASN A 729 45.73 -42.53 -32.62
C ASN A 729 44.47 -42.03 -31.89
N MET A 730 43.65 -41.18 -32.53
CA MET A 730 42.44 -40.67 -31.91
C MET A 730 41.35 -41.75 -31.90
N PRO A 731 40.77 -42.10 -30.74
CA PRO A 731 39.76 -43.16 -30.63
C PRO A 731 38.39 -42.62 -31.10
N LEU A 732 38.19 -42.54 -32.41
CA LEU A 732 36.94 -42.08 -33.03
C LEU A 732 35.88 -43.18 -33.02
N ARG A 733 34.61 -42.79 -32.98
CA ARG A 733 33.49 -43.71 -33.20
C ARG A 733 33.50 -44.29 -34.62
N GLU A 734 33.24 -45.58 -34.78
CA GLU A 734 33.24 -46.22 -36.10
C GLU A 734 32.25 -45.59 -37.11
N VAL A 735 31.10 -45.13 -36.60
CA VAL A 735 30.03 -44.53 -37.40
C VAL A 735 29.66 -43.16 -36.82
N ASP A 736 29.50 -42.17 -37.70
CA ASP A 736 29.06 -40.81 -37.36
C ASP A 736 29.91 -40.11 -36.29
N TYR A 737 31.23 -40.33 -36.28
CA TYR A 737 32.15 -39.64 -35.36
C TYR A 737 32.18 -38.12 -35.53
N LEU A 738 31.68 -37.60 -36.66
CA LEU A 738 31.74 -36.18 -36.97
C LEU A 738 30.35 -35.63 -37.28
N ASP A 739 29.93 -34.66 -36.47
CA ASP A 739 28.75 -33.84 -36.70
C ASP A 739 29.19 -32.42 -37.09
N TYR A 740 28.88 -32.08 -38.33
CA TYR A 740 29.25 -30.82 -38.99
C TYR A 740 28.03 -30.16 -39.65
N PHE A 741 26.81 -30.56 -39.25
CA PHE A 741 25.59 -30.00 -39.82
C PHE A 741 25.40 -28.53 -39.46
N GLN A 742 25.83 -28.15 -38.26
CA GLN A 742 25.76 -26.78 -37.77
C GLN A 742 27.00 -25.99 -38.16
N LYS A 743 26.86 -25.07 -39.11
CA LYS A 743 27.98 -24.36 -39.73
C LYS A 743 28.84 -23.50 -38.80
N ASP A 744 28.39 -23.25 -37.57
CA ASP A 744 29.07 -22.49 -36.52
C ASP A 744 29.84 -23.38 -35.52
N ARG A 745 29.78 -24.71 -35.64
CA ARG A 745 30.47 -25.63 -34.73
C ARG A 745 30.77 -26.99 -35.36
N ILE A 746 31.73 -27.70 -34.81
CA ILE A 746 32.07 -29.07 -35.22
C ILE A 746 32.10 -29.93 -33.97
N ARG A 747 31.39 -31.05 -33.97
CA ARG A 747 31.37 -32.01 -32.88
C ARG A 747 32.02 -33.31 -33.31
N ILE A 748 32.91 -33.83 -32.48
CA ILE A 748 33.71 -35.02 -32.73
C ILE A 748 33.46 -36.01 -31.61
N SER A 749 32.77 -37.11 -31.91
CA SER A 749 32.45 -38.17 -30.95
C SER A 749 33.57 -39.21 -30.89
N LEU A 750 33.93 -39.57 -29.67
CA LEU A 750 34.97 -40.55 -29.35
C LEU A 750 34.31 -41.89 -29.02
N GLU A 751 35.08 -42.97 -29.18
CA GLU A 751 34.67 -44.32 -28.81
C GLU A 751 35.60 -44.86 -27.73
N LEU A 752 35.27 -44.53 -26.48
CA LEU A 752 35.98 -45.03 -25.30
C LEU A 752 35.32 -46.29 -24.70
N ASN A 753 34.27 -46.81 -25.34
CA ASN A 753 33.33 -47.76 -24.73
C ASN A 753 33.68 -49.24 -24.91
N GLN A 754 34.81 -49.57 -25.57
CA GLN A 754 35.11 -50.96 -25.95
C GLN A 754 35.90 -51.75 -24.90
N SER A 755 36.62 -51.10 -23.97
CA SER A 755 37.22 -51.75 -22.78
C SER A 755 37.62 -50.70 -21.73
N SER A 756 37.66 -51.08 -20.45
CA SER A 756 37.98 -50.21 -19.31
C SER A 756 39.37 -49.53 -19.33
N TRP A 757 40.14 -49.68 -20.40
CA TRP A 757 41.55 -49.29 -20.53
C TRP A 757 41.83 -48.35 -21.72
N VAL A 758 40.82 -48.01 -22.53
CA VAL A 758 41.00 -47.10 -23.68
C VAL A 758 40.70 -45.68 -23.20
N THR A 759 41.73 -44.96 -22.79
CA THR A 759 41.67 -43.52 -22.51
C THR A 759 42.47 -42.74 -23.56
N LEU A 760 42.24 -41.43 -23.66
CA LEU A 760 43.07 -40.60 -24.52
C LEU A 760 44.51 -40.58 -23.97
N SER A 761 45.43 -41.12 -24.76
CA SER A 761 46.86 -41.17 -24.43
C SER A 761 47.49 -39.77 -24.40
N SER A 762 48.58 -39.62 -23.66
CA SER A 762 49.40 -38.39 -23.76
C SER A 762 49.84 -38.13 -25.20
N GLY A 763 49.65 -36.90 -25.69
CA GLY A 763 49.98 -36.52 -27.06
C GLY A 763 49.31 -35.22 -27.49
N SER A 764 49.67 -34.74 -28.68
CA SER A 764 49.04 -33.57 -29.29
C SER A 764 47.87 -34.01 -30.17
N TYR A 765 46.72 -33.38 -29.99
CA TYR A 765 45.50 -33.62 -30.76
C TYR A 765 45.16 -32.35 -31.51
N GLY A 766 45.10 -32.44 -32.84
CA GLY A 766 44.90 -31.29 -33.71
C GLY A 766 43.88 -31.55 -34.80
N PHE A 767 43.09 -30.52 -35.10
CA PHE A 767 41.99 -30.55 -36.06
C PHE A 767 42.21 -29.45 -37.07
N ARG A 768 42.32 -29.82 -38.35
CA ARG A 768 42.49 -28.88 -39.44
C ARG A 768 41.30 -28.92 -40.39
N PHE A 769 40.68 -27.77 -40.61
CA PHE A 769 39.52 -27.62 -41.49
C PHE A 769 39.47 -26.21 -42.07
N ASN A 770 38.71 -26.03 -43.16
CA ASN A 770 38.57 -24.73 -43.80
C ASN A 770 37.36 -23.96 -43.24
N VAL A 771 37.50 -22.64 -43.16
CA VAL A 771 36.44 -21.73 -42.71
C VAL A 771 36.35 -20.51 -43.62
N MET A 772 35.17 -19.91 -43.68
CA MET A 772 34.95 -18.61 -44.28
C MET A 772 35.13 -17.51 -43.24
N VAL A 773 36.05 -16.57 -43.50
CA VAL A 773 36.31 -15.44 -42.60
C VAL A 773 35.24 -14.35 -42.78
N PRO A 774 34.58 -13.87 -41.70
CA PRO A 774 33.54 -12.84 -41.80
C PRO A 774 34.09 -11.44 -42.12
N SER A 775 33.21 -10.56 -42.61
CA SER A 775 33.46 -9.11 -42.71
C SER A 775 32.30 -8.33 -42.08
N PRO A 776 32.53 -7.53 -41.02
CA PRO A 776 33.79 -7.38 -40.29
C PRO A 776 34.13 -8.62 -39.44
N LEU A 777 35.39 -8.71 -38.98
CA LEU A 777 35.76 -9.67 -37.94
C LEU A 777 34.99 -9.34 -36.64
N PRO A 778 34.47 -10.34 -35.91
CA PRO A 778 33.76 -10.11 -34.66
C PRO A 778 34.70 -9.55 -33.60
N THR A 779 34.17 -8.67 -32.73
CA THR A 779 34.89 -8.15 -31.55
C THR A 779 35.33 -9.31 -30.64
N PHE A 780 34.43 -10.28 -30.43
CA PHE A 780 34.69 -11.52 -29.72
C PHE A 780 35.20 -12.61 -30.68
N ASN A 781 36.42 -12.44 -31.18
CA ASN A 781 37.10 -13.41 -32.04
C ASN A 781 37.85 -14.46 -31.19
N VAL A 782 37.08 -15.32 -30.52
CA VAL A 782 37.58 -16.37 -29.63
C VAL A 782 37.01 -17.71 -30.07
N TRP A 783 37.88 -18.68 -30.28
CA TRP A 783 37.55 -20.04 -30.67
C TRP A 783 37.48 -20.91 -29.43
N PHE A 784 36.48 -21.78 -29.37
CA PHE A 784 36.32 -22.68 -28.23
C PHE A 784 36.60 -24.11 -28.63
N VAL A 785 37.36 -24.81 -27.80
CA VAL A 785 37.47 -26.27 -27.84
C VAL A 785 36.97 -26.75 -26.48
N SER A 786 35.79 -27.37 -26.48
CA SER A 786 35.14 -27.89 -25.28
C SER A 786 35.25 -29.40 -25.23
N LEU A 787 35.58 -29.93 -24.05
CA LEU A 787 35.67 -31.35 -23.78
C LEU A 787 34.41 -31.76 -23.01
N CYS A 788 33.71 -32.76 -23.50
CA CYS A 788 32.37 -33.09 -23.02
C CYS A 788 32.28 -34.50 -22.45
N SER A 789 31.56 -34.63 -21.35
CA SER A 789 31.37 -35.89 -20.63
C SER A 789 30.28 -36.76 -21.28
N PRO A 790 30.35 -38.10 -21.11
CA PRO A 790 29.31 -39.03 -21.58
C PRO A 790 27.99 -38.93 -20.80
N SER A 791 27.92 -38.10 -19.74
CA SER A 791 26.81 -38.08 -18.78
C SER A 791 25.51 -37.53 -19.35
N TYR A 792 25.52 -36.98 -20.56
CA TYR A 792 24.36 -36.34 -21.19
C TYR A 792 23.99 -37.07 -22.49
N PRO A 793 22.74 -37.53 -22.66
CA PRO A 793 22.37 -38.44 -23.77
C PRO A 793 22.58 -37.87 -25.17
N GLU A 794 22.49 -36.54 -25.30
CA GLU A 794 22.59 -35.85 -26.59
C GLU A 794 24.00 -35.27 -26.84
N GLY A 795 24.93 -35.49 -25.92
CA GLY A 795 26.25 -34.88 -25.97
C GLY A 795 26.23 -33.39 -25.60
N CYS A 796 27.25 -32.65 -26.05
CA CYS A 796 27.29 -31.20 -25.91
C CYS A 796 27.12 -30.51 -27.27
N SER A 797 26.25 -29.50 -27.30
CA SER A 797 25.99 -28.66 -28.46
C SER A 797 26.53 -27.24 -28.27
N GLN A 798 26.51 -26.71 -27.05
CA GLN A 798 26.97 -25.36 -26.71
C GLN A 798 28.03 -25.41 -25.60
N ILE A 799 28.86 -24.37 -25.52
CA ILE A 799 29.91 -24.24 -24.49
C ILE A 799 29.36 -24.12 -23.06
N THR A 800 28.06 -23.83 -22.91
CA THR A 800 27.35 -23.73 -21.62
C THR A 800 26.57 -25.00 -21.27
N ASP A 801 26.61 -26.03 -22.11
CA ASP A 801 25.84 -27.25 -21.86
C ASP A 801 26.39 -27.98 -20.63
N PRO A 802 25.54 -28.60 -19.78
CA PRO A 802 25.98 -29.32 -18.58
C PRO A 802 26.97 -30.46 -18.85
N ALA A 803 26.99 -30.98 -20.08
CA ALA A 803 27.93 -31.99 -20.52
C ALA A 803 29.37 -31.45 -20.64
N VAL A 804 29.56 -30.14 -20.83
CA VAL A 804 30.88 -29.53 -20.99
C VAL A 804 31.64 -29.57 -19.67
N MET A 805 32.76 -30.28 -19.67
CA MET A 805 33.63 -30.39 -18.51
C MET A 805 34.62 -29.23 -18.43
N ALA A 806 35.21 -28.88 -19.57
CA ALA A 806 36.24 -27.87 -19.67
C ALA A 806 36.22 -27.24 -21.07
N THR A 807 36.51 -25.94 -21.14
CA THR A 807 36.58 -25.20 -22.41
C THR A 807 37.90 -24.44 -22.51
N PHE A 808 38.65 -24.71 -23.58
CA PHE A 808 39.79 -23.90 -23.98
C PHE A 808 39.30 -22.72 -24.82
N ALA A 809 39.77 -21.52 -24.48
CA ALA A 809 39.46 -20.32 -25.21
C ALA A 809 40.72 -19.84 -25.97
N MET A 810 40.73 -20.04 -27.29
CA MET A 810 41.86 -19.73 -28.16
C MET A 810 41.62 -18.40 -28.89
N THR A 811 42.56 -17.48 -28.80
CA THR A 811 42.37 -16.13 -29.36
C THR A 811 42.68 -16.13 -30.86
N GLY A 812 41.77 -15.58 -31.66
CA GLY A 812 41.96 -15.41 -33.11
C GLY A 812 42.91 -14.26 -33.47
N ARG A 813 43.94 -13.98 -32.65
CA ARG A 813 44.86 -12.86 -32.88
C ARG A 813 45.82 -13.18 -34.02
N LEU A 814 46.02 -12.21 -34.92
CA LEU A 814 47.02 -12.30 -35.97
C LEU A 814 48.44 -12.44 -35.38
N PRO A 815 49.29 -13.34 -35.90
CA PRO A 815 50.67 -13.45 -35.45
C PRO A 815 51.39 -12.09 -35.52
N PRO A 816 52.21 -11.73 -34.51
CA PRO A 816 53.02 -10.52 -34.55
C PRO A 816 54.02 -10.63 -35.72
N GLY A 817 53.73 -9.96 -36.83
CA GLY A 817 54.54 -10.03 -38.06
C GLY A 817 53.78 -9.86 -39.36
N SER A 818 52.45 -10.05 -39.38
CA SER A 818 51.65 -9.69 -40.56
C SER A 818 51.50 -8.15 -40.62
N ALA A 819 52.17 -7.52 -41.58
CA ALA A 819 52.36 -6.06 -41.75
C ALA A 819 51.09 -5.18 -41.90
N GLY A 820 49.90 -5.68 -41.54
CA GLY A 820 48.63 -4.96 -41.60
C GLY A 820 47.96 -4.65 -40.25
N SER A 821 48.46 -5.21 -39.13
CA SER A 821 47.76 -5.13 -37.83
C SER A 821 47.62 -3.71 -37.26
N GLU A 822 48.57 -2.80 -37.51
CA GLU A 822 48.45 -1.40 -37.04
C GLU A 822 47.49 -0.56 -37.88
N ARG A 823 47.25 -0.94 -39.14
CA ARG A 823 46.44 -0.15 -40.08
C ARG A 823 44.95 -0.51 -40.04
N ILE A 824 44.59 -1.75 -39.72
CA ILE A 824 43.17 -2.19 -39.76
C ILE A 824 42.37 -1.63 -38.58
N ASN A 825 42.97 -1.48 -37.38
CA ASN A 825 42.29 -0.82 -36.25
C ASN A 825 42.24 0.71 -36.38
N GLN A 826 43.04 1.33 -37.25
CA GLN A 826 42.96 2.76 -37.55
C GLN A 826 42.01 3.09 -38.72
N MET A 827 41.76 2.15 -39.65
CA MET A 827 40.95 2.42 -40.84
C MET A 827 39.43 2.50 -40.60
N SER A 828 38.92 1.99 -39.47
CA SER A 828 37.51 2.12 -39.08
C SER A 828 37.17 3.45 -38.38
N PHE A 829 38.17 4.18 -37.85
CA PHE A 829 37.98 5.48 -37.19
C PHE A 829 38.29 6.70 -38.07
N GLY A 830 38.90 6.52 -39.25
CA GLY A 830 39.40 7.63 -40.08
C GLY A 830 38.49 8.13 -41.21
N ARG A 831 37.48 7.36 -41.67
CA ARG A 831 36.79 7.65 -42.95
C ARG A 831 35.43 8.35 -42.86
N HIS A 832 34.96 8.75 -41.68
CA HIS A 832 33.78 9.62 -41.54
C HIS A 832 34.08 11.06 -41.11
N ALA A 833 35.35 11.41 -40.90
CA ALA A 833 35.76 12.79 -40.59
C ALA A 833 36.41 13.55 -41.77
N GLN A 834 36.65 12.92 -42.92
CA GLN A 834 37.44 13.52 -44.03
C GLN A 834 36.67 13.85 -45.33
N ASN A 835 35.33 13.71 -45.38
CA ASN A 835 34.54 14.08 -46.57
C ASN A 835 33.62 15.30 -46.35
N ARG A 836 34.08 16.28 -45.56
CA ARG A 836 33.40 17.59 -45.38
C ARG A 836 34.28 18.79 -45.74
N THR A 837 35.14 18.63 -46.73
CA THR A 837 35.95 19.72 -47.31
C THR A 837 35.76 19.78 -48.82
N HIS A 838 34.56 20.15 -49.28
CA HIS A 838 34.35 20.77 -50.61
C HIS A 838 32.94 21.37 -50.80
N ILE A 839 32.37 22.06 -49.80
CA ILE A 839 31.31 23.08 -50.04
C ILE A 839 31.60 24.26 -49.11
N ARG A 840 32.56 25.09 -49.50
CA ARG A 840 32.88 26.39 -48.87
C ARG A 840 33.36 27.40 -49.91
N GLN A 841 32.58 27.58 -50.98
CA GLN A 841 32.69 28.74 -51.87
C GLN A 841 31.30 29.05 -52.44
N LEU A 842 30.51 29.80 -51.67
CA LEU A 842 29.50 30.76 -52.11
C LEU A 842 28.64 31.09 -50.88
N LEU A 843 29.01 32.18 -50.21
CA LEU A 843 28.16 33.18 -49.57
C LEU A 843 29.00 33.88 -48.48
N LYS A 844 29.40 35.11 -48.79
CA LYS A 844 30.07 36.04 -47.88
C LYS A 844 29.15 36.38 -46.70
N PRO A 845 29.69 36.61 -45.50
CA PRO A 845 28.95 37.20 -44.40
C PRO A 845 28.96 38.74 -44.54
N LEU A 846 27.79 39.36 -44.44
CA LEU A 846 27.68 40.78 -44.06
C LEU A 846 27.57 40.84 -42.54
N LYS A 847 28.55 41.55 -41.95
CA LYS A 847 28.61 41.92 -40.53
C LYS A 847 27.49 42.92 -40.22
N LEU A 848 26.98 42.87 -38.99
CA LEU A 848 26.92 44.08 -38.18
C LEU A 848 27.35 43.72 -36.75
N SER A 849 28.54 44.19 -36.40
CA SER A 849 28.94 44.54 -35.06
C SER A 849 28.03 45.66 -34.54
N ASP A 850 27.73 45.69 -33.24
CA ASP A 850 28.15 46.81 -32.39
C ASP A 850 27.84 46.59 -30.90
N VAL A 851 28.84 47.02 -30.10
CA VAL A 851 28.78 47.49 -28.71
C VAL A 851 29.12 46.52 -27.56
N PHE A 852 30.43 46.53 -27.27
CA PHE A 852 31.11 46.66 -25.96
C PHE A 852 31.28 45.46 -24.99
N LYS A 853 32.47 44.84 -25.11
CA LYS A 853 33.62 44.81 -24.15
C LYS A 853 33.27 44.76 -22.64
N LEU A 854 33.90 43.90 -21.82
CA LEU A 854 35.34 43.91 -21.50
C LEU A 854 35.79 42.56 -20.87
N ARG A 855 37.06 42.21 -21.14
CA ARG A 855 37.81 41.07 -20.58
C ARG A 855 38.02 41.19 -19.05
N PRO A 856 38.53 40.13 -18.41
CA PRO A 856 39.97 40.13 -18.14
C PRO A 856 40.68 38.81 -18.47
N ASP A 857 41.90 38.92 -19.01
CA ASP A 857 42.92 37.87 -19.02
C ASP A 857 43.82 38.02 -17.77
N ASN A 858 44.14 36.86 -17.19
CA ASN A 858 45.35 36.43 -16.49
C ASN A 858 46.49 37.42 -16.17
N LEU A 859 46.96 37.34 -14.91
CA LEU A 859 48.32 37.43 -14.37
C LEU A 859 48.13 37.43 -12.84
N GLY A 860 48.82 36.70 -11.97
CA GLY A 860 50.01 35.87 -11.98
C GLY A 860 50.37 35.63 -10.48
N ASP A 861 51.19 34.61 -10.21
CA ASP A 861 52.07 34.40 -9.06
C ASP A 861 51.77 34.99 -7.66
N GLY A 862 51.93 34.17 -6.62
CA GLY A 862 52.31 34.71 -5.31
C GLY A 862 52.07 33.79 -4.13
N ALA A 863 53.15 33.24 -3.60
CA ALA A 863 53.20 32.38 -2.43
C ALA A 863 52.87 33.07 -1.09
N ALA A 864 52.62 32.19 -0.10
CA ALA A 864 52.91 32.32 1.32
C ALA A 864 51.98 33.18 2.22
N GLY A 865 51.58 32.56 3.34
CA GLY A 865 51.66 33.25 4.64
C GLY A 865 50.41 33.24 5.52
N ARG A 866 50.40 32.32 6.48
CA ARG A 866 50.18 32.55 7.93
C ARG A 866 48.94 33.35 8.42
N LYS A 867 48.19 32.62 9.27
CA LYS A 867 47.87 32.91 10.69
C LYS A 867 46.94 34.09 11.06
N ILE A 868 45.90 33.69 11.80
CA ILE A 868 45.42 34.19 13.11
C ILE A 868 44.61 35.50 13.15
N GLY A 869 43.50 35.44 13.89
CA GLY A 869 42.74 36.55 14.51
C GLY A 869 41.26 36.45 14.14
N ALA A 870 40.30 35.97 14.94
CA ALA A 870 39.99 36.23 16.35
C ALA A 870 39.98 37.73 16.70
N PHE A 871 38.77 38.30 16.80
CA PHE A 871 38.24 39.23 17.84
C PHE A 871 36.95 39.88 17.27
N GLU A 872 35.76 39.62 17.83
CA GLU A 872 35.14 40.19 19.04
C GLU A 872 34.43 41.56 18.84
N LYS A 873 33.11 41.54 19.12
CA LYS A 873 32.25 42.56 19.77
C LYS A 873 32.26 44.03 19.28
N SER A 874 31.05 44.53 18.99
CA SER A 874 30.33 45.54 19.80
C SER A 874 29.04 45.98 19.06
N GLN A 875 27.84 45.71 19.61
CA GLN A 875 26.99 46.67 20.38
C GLN A 875 26.57 47.96 19.65
N ALA A 876 25.25 48.09 19.41
CA ALA A 876 24.40 49.27 19.74
C ALA A 876 22.94 48.96 19.32
N ARG A 877 22.01 48.75 20.27
CA ARG A 877 21.02 49.71 20.79
C ARG A 877 20.14 50.42 19.74
N GLY A 878 18.84 50.14 19.78
CA GLY A 878 17.79 50.97 19.18
C GLY A 878 16.36 50.43 19.41
N ARG A 879 15.69 50.93 20.46
CA ARG A 879 14.21 51.11 20.58
C ARG A 879 13.69 51.86 19.32
N GLU A 880 12.47 51.81 18.80
CA GLU A 880 11.10 51.67 19.34
C GLU A 880 10.11 51.65 18.13
N ARG A 881 8.92 51.03 18.32
CA ARG A 881 7.55 51.39 17.86
C ARG A 881 7.14 51.48 16.35
N PHE A 882 6.04 50.73 16.10
CA PHE A 882 4.78 51.05 15.37
C PHE A 882 4.78 51.70 13.98
N GLY A 883 3.97 51.11 13.07
CA GLY A 883 3.34 51.85 11.97
C GLY A 883 2.72 50.99 10.88
N GLU A 884 1.43 50.65 11.00
CA GLU A 884 0.55 50.37 9.86
C GLU A 884 0.41 51.62 8.98
N ARG A 885 0.35 51.46 7.66
CA ARG A 885 -0.42 52.33 6.75
C ARG A 885 -0.57 51.75 5.34
N CYS A 886 -1.82 51.75 4.88
CA CYS A 886 -2.26 51.65 3.50
C CYS A 886 -1.70 52.79 2.63
N LEU A 887 -1.51 52.53 1.33
CA LEU A 887 -1.64 53.54 0.27
C LEU A 887 -2.23 52.92 -1.00
N VAL A 888 -3.23 53.63 -1.52
CA VAL A 888 -3.93 53.48 -2.81
C VAL A 888 -3.08 54.10 -3.91
N ASP A 889 -3.18 53.61 -5.15
CA ASP A 889 -2.57 54.23 -6.33
C ASP A 889 -3.52 55.16 -7.10
N GLU A 890 -2.90 56.18 -7.68
CA GLU A 890 -3.51 57.28 -8.41
C GLU A 890 -3.61 56.92 -9.91
N ARG A 891 -4.77 56.43 -10.35
CA ARG A 891 -5.18 56.55 -11.78
C ARG A 891 -6.67 56.34 -12.05
N GLY A 892 -7.54 56.97 -11.25
CA GLY A 892 -8.99 56.92 -11.46
C GLY A 892 -9.43 57.24 -12.90
N LYS A 893 -9.97 56.25 -13.62
CA LYS A 893 -11.36 56.22 -14.12
C LYS A 893 -11.73 54.91 -14.87
N PRO A 894 -13.05 54.62 -15.02
CA PRO A 894 -13.62 53.27 -15.18
C PRO A 894 -14.32 53.02 -16.54
N ALA A 895 -14.54 51.73 -16.89
CA ALA A 895 -15.65 51.20 -17.71
C ALA A 895 -15.53 49.65 -17.80
N LEU A 896 -16.49 48.87 -17.25
CA LEU A 896 -17.55 48.11 -17.96
C LEU A 896 -17.01 47.12 -19.02
N THR A 897 -17.31 45.81 -19.02
CA THR A 897 -18.66 45.21 -19.05
C THR A 897 -18.62 43.70 -18.76
N TYR A 898 -19.71 43.21 -18.16
CA TYR A 898 -20.07 41.80 -17.91
C TYR A 898 -19.98 40.88 -19.15
N ILE A 899 -19.40 39.69 -18.97
CA ILE A 899 -19.85 38.44 -19.60
C ILE A 899 -19.90 37.38 -18.49
N THR A 900 -21.09 36.85 -18.25
CA THR A 900 -21.39 35.70 -17.37
C THR A 900 -20.66 34.44 -17.84
N PRO A 901 -20.08 33.61 -16.95
CA PRO A 901 -19.63 32.28 -17.33
C PRO A 901 -20.82 31.32 -17.36
N LEU A 902 -21.02 30.69 -18.52
CA LEU A 902 -21.75 29.44 -18.64
C LEU A 902 -21.05 28.37 -17.79
N SER A 903 -21.85 27.71 -16.97
CA SER A 903 -21.48 26.56 -16.15
C SER A 903 -20.87 25.43 -16.98
N PHE A 904 -19.65 25.02 -16.65
CA PHE A 904 -19.17 23.66 -16.90
C PHE A 904 -18.78 23.04 -15.56
N ALA A 905 -19.51 22.01 -15.19
CA ALA A 905 -19.29 21.21 -14.01
C ALA A 905 -18.00 20.38 -14.14
N SER A 906 -17.24 20.33 -13.04
CA SER A 906 -16.32 19.28 -12.59
C SER A 906 -15.58 18.46 -13.66
N ARG A 907 -14.31 18.78 -13.90
CA ARG A 907 -13.29 17.84 -14.37
C ARG A 907 -12.01 18.02 -13.57
N SER A 908 -11.34 16.90 -13.28
CA SER A 908 -10.23 16.80 -12.34
C SER A 908 -8.94 17.43 -12.89
N LEU A 909 -8.06 17.91 -11.99
CA LEU A 909 -6.73 18.44 -12.30
C LEU A 909 -5.80 17.41 -12.98
N GLN A 910 -6.10 16.11 -12.85
CA GLN A 910 -5.38 15.00 -13.48
C GLN A 910 -5.49 15.07 -15.01
N GLU A 911 -6.67 15.41 -15.54
CA GLU A 911 -6.90 15.52 -16.99
C GLU A 911 -6.14 16.70 -17.62
N PHE A 912 -5.80 17.72 -16.83
CA PHE A 912 -5.05 18.90 -17.30
C PHE A 912 -3.54 18.62 -17.40
N ALA A 913 -3.00 17.79 -16.51
CA ALA A 913 -1.58 17.38 -16.52
C ALA A 913 -1.29 16.40 -17.67
N ASP A 914 -2.18 15.43 -17.91
CA ASP A 914 -2.06 14.49 -19.03
C ASP A 914 -2.16 15.21 -20.40
N SER A 915 -2.98 16.26 -20.47
CA SER A 915 -3.11 17.11 -21.67
C SER A 915 -1.82 17.89 -22.00
N TYR A 916 -1.00 18.26 -21.01
CA TYR A 916 0.21 19.05 -21.21
C TYR A 916 1.42 18.21 -21.67
N ALA A 917 1.57 17.00 -21.10
CA ALA A 917 2.57 16.03 -21.56
C ALA A 917 2.30 15.56 -23.01
N MET A 918 1.02 15.39 -23.35
CA MET A 918 0.56 15.03 -24.69
C MET A 918 0.80 16.16 -25.71
N LEU A 919 0.64 17.43 -25.32
CA LEU A 919 0.97 18.62 -26.14
C LEU A 919 2.46 18.72 -26.52
N MET A 920 3.36 18.29 -25.63
CA MET A 920 4.82 18.29 -25.89
C MET A 920 5.26 17.18 -26.87
N ILE A 921 4.60 16.02 -26.80
CA ILE A 921 4.80 14.92 -27.77
C ILE A 921 4.19 15.30 -29.12
N LEU A 922 3.01 15.94 -29.13
CA LEU A 922 2.33 16.47 -30.31
C LEU A 922 3.22 17.46 -31.08
N ALA A 923 3.86 18.41 -30.40
CA ALA A 923 4.76 19.38 -31.04
C ALA A 923 5.97 18.71 -31.73
N SER A 924 6.48 17.63 -31.14
CA SER A 924 7.62 16.87 -31.68
C SER A 924 7.22 16.02 -32.90
N VAL A 925 6.06 15.37 -32.87
CA VAL A 925 5.53 14.57 -33.99
C VAL A 925 5.09 15.46 -35.16
N GLN A 926 4.45 16.59 -34.88
CA GLN A 926 4.00 17.55 -35.89
C GLN A 926 5.20 18.23 -36.58
N GLY A 927 6.28 18.51 -35.85
CA GLY A 927 7.55 18.98 -36.41
C GLY A 927 8.24 17.97 -37.32
N ALA A 928 8.21 16.68 -36.97
CA ALA A 928 8.76 15.61 -37.81
C ALA A 928 7.95 15.41 -39.11
N PHE A 929 6.61 15.49 -39.03
CA PHE A 929 5.73 15.37 -40.20
C PHE A 929 5.82 16.57 -41.15
N ALA A 930 5.82 17.80 -40.61
CA ALA A 930 6.00 19.02 -41.41
C ALA A 930 7.37 19.04 -42.11
N GLY A 931 8.43 18.64 -41.39
CA GLY A 931 9.78 18.56 -41.94
C GLY A 931 9.96 17.46 -42.99
N ALA A 932 9.21 16.36 -42.94
CA ALA A 932 9.27 15.31 -43.96
C ALA A 932 8.46 15.67 -45.22
N TRP A 933 7.32 16.37 -45.04
CA TRP A 933 6.46 16.84 -46.13
C TRP A 933 7.12 17.97 -46.93
N GLU A 934 7.75 18.95 -46.28
CA GLU A 934 8.51 20.02 -46.95
C GLU A 934 9.75 19.49 -47.70
N ARG A 935 10.25 18.31 -47.33
CA ARG A 935 11.41 17.67 -47.98
C ARG A 935 11.03 16.69 -49.10
N GLY A 936 9.75 16.56 -49.45
CA GLY A 936 9.29 15.81 -50.62
C GLY A 936 9.50 14.30 -50.57
N TYR A 937 9.64 13.71 -49.37
CA TYR A 937 9.82 12.26 -49.22
C TYR A 937 8.51 11.52 -49.50
N THR A 938 8.45 10.80 -50.61
CA THR A 938 7.34 9.90 -50.96
C THR A 938 7.58 8.44 -50.55
N ASP A 939 8.78 8.11 -50.03
CA ASP A 939 9.16 6.76 -49.62
C ASP A 939 8.87 6.51 -48.14
N GLN A 940 7.86 5.65 -47.88
CA GLN A 940 7.37 5.29 -46.54
C GLN A 940 8.44 4.68 -45.63
N ARG A 941 9.50 4.06 -46.18
CA ARG A 941 10.56 3.43 -45.37
C ARG A 941 11.50 4.44 -44.71
N VAL A 942 11.59 5.65 -45.25
CA VAL A 942 12.42 6.73 -44.71
C VAL A 942 11.72 7.41 -43.53
N LEU A 943 10.39 7.60 -43.63
CA LEU A 943 9.56 8.21 -42.59
C LEU A 943 9.57 7.39 -41.28
N LEU A 944 9.50 6.06 -41.39
CA LEU A 944 9.49 5.14 -40.24
C LEU A 944 10.86 5.02 -39.54
N ARG A 945 11.96 5.40 -40.20
CA ARG A 945 13.29 5.43 -39.57
C ARG A 945 13.54 6.66 -38.71
N GLU A 946 12.84 7.77 -38.97
CA GLU A 946 12.97 8.98 -38.15
C GLU A 946 12.07 8.96 -36.91
N ILE A 947 10.96 8.21 -36.93
CA ILE A 947 10.05 8.06 -35.79
C ILE A 947 10.50 6.84 -34.94
N ARG A 948 11.20 7.10 -33.83
CA ARG A 948 11.70 6.07 -32.88
C ARG A 948 10.62 5.51 -31.94
N LEU A 949 9.45 5.18 -32.48
CA LEU A 949 8.36 4.57 -31.72
C LEU A 949 8.09 3.16 -32.27
N GLU A 950 7.70 2.24 -31.40
CA GLU A 950 7.27 0.91 -31.84
C GLU A 950 6.05 1.02 -32.76
N PRO A 951 5.94 0.18 -33.81
CA PRO A 951 4.82 0.24 -34.75
C PRO A 951 3.44 0.21 -34.09
N ASP A 952 3.29 -0.53 -32.99
CA ASP A 952 2.04 -0.63 -32.23
C ASP A 952 1.69 0.68 -31.50
N VAL A 953 2.72 1.39 -31.00
CA VAL A 953 2.58 2.73 -30.41
C VAL A 953 2.22 3.76 -31.48
N VAL A 954 2.77 3.63 -32.69
CA VAL A 954 2.44 4.49 -33.84
C VAL A 954 0.98 4.28 -34.29
N VAL A 955 0.50 3.03 -34.32
CA VAL A 955 -0.92 2.73 -34.59
C VAL A 955 -1.82 3.35 -33.54
N LEU A 956 -1.50 3.19 -32.25
CA LEU A 956 -2.25 3.78 -31.13
C LEU A 956 -2.28 5.32 -31.19
N LEU A 957 -1.13 5.96 -31.44
CA LEU A 957 -1.04 7.41 -31.56
C LEU A 957 -1.88 7.95 -32.73
N ILE A 958 -1.78 7.32 -33.92
CA ILE A 958 -2.55 7.74 -35.09
C ILE A 958 -4.05 7.59 -34.84
N ASN A 959 -4.47 6.55 -34.11
CA ASN A 959 -5.86 6.31 -33.80
C ASN A 959 -6.43 7.37 -32.83
N GLU A 960 -5.69 7.73 -31.78
CA GLU A 960 -6.07 8.80 -30.83
C GLU A 960 -6.09 10.19 -31.50
N LEU A 961 -5.16 10.47 -32.43
CA LEU A 961 -5.13 11.74 -33.17
C LEU A 961 -6.32 11.93 -34.11
N VAL A 962 -6.82 10.85 -34.72
CA VAL A 962 -8.04 10.89 -35.55
C VAL A 962 -9.28 11.13 -34.67
N GLN A 963 -9.31 10.61 -33.44
CA GLN A 963 -10.43 10.78 -32.49
C GLN A 963 -10.55 12.21 -31.93
N LEU A 964 -9.43 12.93 -31.78
CA LEU A 964 -9.41 14.31 -31.28
C LEU A 964 -9.84 15.36 -32.33
N GLY A 965 -10.18 14.95 -33.57
CA GLY A 965 -10.63 15.87 -34.62
C GLY A 965 -9.53 16.81 -35.14
N LEU A 966 -8.26 16.50 -34.87
CA LEU A 966 -7.12 17.36 -35.19
C LEU A 966 -6.67 17.30 -36.66
N PHE A 967 -7.36 16.53 -37.50
CA PHE A 967 -7.15 16.48 -38.94
C PHE A 967 -8.35 17.07 -39.70
N PRO A 968 -8.15 18.02 -40.64
CA PRO A 968 -9.22 18.44 -41.55
C PRO A 968 -9.66 17.26 -42.43
N GLY A 969 -10.95 17.22 -42.82
CA GLY A 969 -11.61 16.04 -43.41
C GLY A 969 -10.92 15.37 -44.61
N SER A 970 -10.03 16.05 -45.33
CA SER A 970 -9.23 15.46 -46.41
C SER A 970 -8.05 14.58 -45.94
N LEU A 971 -7.57 14.75 -44.70
CA LEU A 971 -6.46 13.98 -44.10
C LEU A 971 -6.93 12.74 -43.34
N CYS A 972 -8.22 12.64 -43.00
CA CYS A 972 -8.80 11.48 -42.31
C CYS A 972 -8.71 10.19 -43.17
N SER A 973 -9.05 10.29 -44.46
CA SER A 973 -8.93 9.18 -45.44
C SER A 973 -7.48 8.71 -45.61
N SER A 974 -6.51 9.64 -45.64
CA SER A 974 -5.10 9.32 -45.84
C SER A 974 -4.49 8.63 -44.61
N SER A 975 -4.90 9.05 -43.42
CA SER A 975 -4.45 8.48 -42.14
C SER A 975 -5.01 7.07 -41.91
N LEU A 976 -6.28 6.85 -42.26
CA LEU A 976 -6.90 5.51 -42.24
C LEU A 976 -6.26 4.56 -43.26
N ARG A 977 -5.90 5.03 -44.46
CA ARG A 977 -5.15 4.22 -45.45
C ARG A 977 -3.74 3.88 -44.98
N PHE A 978 -3.08 4.81 -44.28
CA PHE A 978 -1.76 4.58 -43.71
C PHE A 978 -1.82 3.56 -42.55
N ALA A 979 -2.80 3.69 -41.66
CA ALA A 979 -3.07 2.70 -40.61
C ALA A 979 -3.36 1.31 -41.20
N ALA A 980 -4.16 1.23 -42.28
CA ALA A 980 -4.44 -0.02 -42.98
C ALA A 980 -3.18 -0.62 -43.66
N ALA A 981 -2.29 0.21 -44.20
CA ALA A 981 -1.02 -0.24 -44.78
C ALA A 981 -0.06 -0.77 -43.71
N LEU A 982 0.01 -0.13 -42.54
CA LEU A 982 0.83 -0.54 -41.42
C LEU A 982 0.31 -1.86 -40.80
N ALA A 983 -1.02 -2.00 -40.71
CA ALA A 983 -1.69 -3.22 -40.26
C ALA A 983 -1.39 -4.44 -41.14
N ARG A 984 -1.25 -4.26 -42.47
CA ARG A 984 -0.82 -5.34 -43.38
C ARG A 984 0.60 -5.81 -43.10
N GLN A 985 1.46 -4.92 -42.58
CA GLN A 985 2.85 -5.25 -42.27
C GLN A 985 2.98 -5.96 -40.92
N THR A 986 2.21 -5.52 -39.91
CA THR A 986 2.23 -6.13 -38.56
C THR A 986 1.31 -7.33 -38.43
N ARG A 987 0.35 -7.51 -39.36
CA ARG A 987 -0.76 -8.47 -39.28
C ARG A 987 -1.59 -8.34 -37.99
N ARG A 988 -1.55 -7.19 -37.34
CA ARG A 988 -2.32 -6.89 -36.12
C ARG A 988 -3.03 -5.56 -36.27
N PHE A 989 -4.26 -5.49 -35.79
CA PHE A 989 -5.04 -4.25 -35.86
C PHE A 989 -5.86 -4.03 -34.58
N HIS A 990 -5.81 -2.81 -34.06
CA HIS A 990 -6.55 -2.39 -32.87
C HIS A 990 -7.49 -1.23 -33.21
N LEU A 991 -8.79 -1.46 -33.06
CA LEU A 991 -9.86 -0.49 -33.27
C LEU A 991 -10.43 -0.03 -31.93
N ARG A 992 -10.35 1.26 -31.60
CA ARG A 992 -10.85 1.81 -30.33
C ARG A 992 -11.87 2.94 -30.56
N LYS A 993 -12.96 3.00 -29.79
CA LYS A 993 -13.95 4.11 -29.75
C LYS A 993 -14.49 4.60 -31.12
N MET A 994 -14.57 3.72 -32.11
CA MET A 994 -15.07 4.07 -33.45
C MET A 994 -16.52 3.63 -33.67
N ASN A 995 -17.28 4.45 -34.41
CA ASN A 995 -18.55 4.04 -34.97
C ASN A 995 -18.33 3.36 -36.33
N LEU A 996 -18.48 2.04 -36.35
CA LEU A 996 -18.29 1.18 -37.53
C LEU A 996 -19.34 1.41 -38.64
N ALA A 997 -20.37 2.20 -38.38
CA ALA A 997 -21.32 2.65 -39.40
C ALA A 997 -20.76 3.73 -40.35
N SER A 998 -19.58 4.30 -40.07
CA SER A 998 -18.94 5.28 -40.96
C SER A 998 -18.45 4.64 -42.27
N ALA A 999 -18.86 5.20 -43.41
CA ALA A 999 -18.44 4.75 -44.75
C ALA A 999 -16.91 4.80 -44.95
N GLU A 1000 -16.22 5.70 -44.25
CA GLU A 1000 -14.77 5.86 -44.33
C GLU A 1000 -14.04 4.72 -43.60
N VAL A 1001 -14.53 4.36 -42.41
CA VAL A 1001 -14.04 3.20 -41.65
C VAL A 1001 -14.29 1.92 -42.43
N GLN A 1002 -15.46 1.78 -43.05
CA GLN A 1002 -15.81 0.63 -43.91
C GLN A 1002 -14.87 0.49 -45.11
N THR A 1003 -14.48 1.60 -45.74
CA THR A 1003 -13.54 1.58 -46.87
C THR A 1003 -12.13 1.17 -46.42
N ALA A 1004 -11.71 1.58 -45.22
CA ALA A 1004 -10.42 1.21 -44.65
C ALA A 1004 -10.37 -0.27 -44.24
N LEU A 1005 -11.44 -0.79 -43.64
CA LEU A 1005 -11.54 -2.19 -43.22
C LEU A 1005 -11.44 -3.15 -44.41
N ARG A 1006 -12.06 -2.84 -45.56
CA ARG A 1006 -11.94 -3.63 -46.80
C ARG A 1006 -10.52 -3.72 -47.34
N GLN A 1007 -9.62 -2.85 -46.90
CA GLN A 1007 -8.22 -2.84 -47.32
C GLN A 1007 -7.31 -3.67 -46.40
N LEU A 1008 -7.78 -4.21 -45.27
CA LEU A 1008 -6.89 -4.79 -44.24
C LEU A 1008 -6.21 -6.11 -44.61
N GLY A 1009 -6.66 -6.85 -45.64
CA GLY A 1009 -6.03 -8.13 -46.00
C GLY A 1009 -6.09 -9.17 -44.87
N LYS A 1010 -5.20 -10.18 -44.89
CA LYS A 1010 -5.17 -11.22 -43.84
C LYS A 1010 -4.51 -10.70 -42.57
N LEU A 1011 -5.18 -10.84 -41.43
CA LEU A 1011 -4.68 -10.45 -40.10
C LEU A 1011 -4.46 -11.68 -39.23
N ASP A 1012 -3.45 -11.66 -38.36
CA ASP A 1012 -3.20 -12.69 -37.36
C ASP A 1012 -3.99 -12.36 -36.06
N ALA A 1013 -4.12 -11.08 -35.69
CA ALA A 1013 -4.92 -10.66 -34.52
C ALA A 1013 -5.73 -9.37 -34.76
N PHE A 1014 -6.97 -9.35 -34.26
CA PHE A 1014 -7.89 -8.21 -34.36
C PHE A 1014 -8.49 -7.87 -32.98
N LEU A 1015 -8.19 -6.67 -32.48
CA LEU A 1015 -8.68 -6.16 -31.19
C LEU A 1015 -9.66 -5.00 -31.42
N VAL A 1016 -10.81 -5.05 -30.74
CA VAL A 1016 -11.85 -4.02 -30.79
C VAL A 1016 -12.20 -3.57 -29.38
N GLU A 1017 -12.02 -2.29 -29.06
CA GLU A 1017 -12.23 -1.72 -27.73
C GLU A 1017 -13.22 -0.55 -27.76
N ASP A 1018 -14.23 -0.52 -26.89
CA ASP A 1018 -15.21 0.57 -26.75
C ASP A 1018 -15.96 0.96 -28.06
N CYS A 1019 -16.10 0.02 -29.01
CA CYS A 1019 -16.80 0.28 -30.28
C CYS A 1019 -18.27 -0.14 -30.23
N THR A 1020 -19.14 0.62 -30.90
CA THR A 1020 -20.54 0.24 -31.15
C THR A 1020 -20.64 -0.54 -32.47
N LEU A 1021 -20.92 -1.83 -32.38
CA LEU A 1021 -21.09 -2.73 -33.52
C LEU A 1021 -22.59 -2.88 -33.81
N GLY A 1022 -23.10 -2.21 -34.84
CA GLY A 1022 -24.41 -2.56 -35.42
C GLY A 1022 -24.31 -3.83 -36.26
N ALA A 1023 -25.42 -4.55 -36.43
CA ALA A 1023 -25.48 -5.79 -37.23
C ALA A 1023 -24.89 -5.61 -38.65
N GLU A 1024 -25.09 -4.45 -39.27
CA GLU A 1024 -24.55 -4.12 -40.60
C GLU A 1024 -23.02 -3.92 -40.59
N GLY A 1025 -22.46 -3.37 -39.51
CA GLY A 1025 -21.02 -3.21 -39.35
C GLY A 1025 -20.31 -4.55 -39.17
N PHE A 1026 -20.97 -5.49 -38.49
CA PHE A 1026 -20.46 -6.85 -38.31
C PHE A 1026 -20.44 -7.64 -39.62
N LYS A 1027 -21.50 -7.55 -40.43
CA LYS A 1027 -21.57 -8.20 -41.75
C LYS A 1027 -20.45 -7.77 -42.70
N GLN A 1028 -19.98 -6.53 -42.59
CA GLN A 1028 -18.85 -6.03 -43.38
C GLN A 1028 -17.48 -6.42 -42.81
N LEU A 1029 -17.39 -6.69 -41.50
CA LEU A 1029 -16.20 -7.24 -40.86
C LEU A 1029 -16.01 -8.73 -41.18
N GLU A 1030 -17.08 -9.45 -41.53
CA GLU A 1030 -17.08 -10.89 -41.77
C GLU A 1030 -15.97 -11.34 -42.75
N GLU A 1031 -15.75 -10.60 -43.84
CA GLU A 1031 -14.75 -10.92 -44.85
C GLU A 1031 -13.30 -10.77 -44.33
N VAL A 1032 -13.05 -9.81 -43.43
CA VAL A 1032 -11.74 -9.59 -42.78
C VAL A 1032 -11.52 -10.63 -41.69
N LEU A 1033 -12.56 -10.90 -40.90
CA LEU A 1033 -12.53 -11.80 -39.76
C LEU A 1033 -12.33 -13.28 -40.15
N ARG A 1034 -12.75 -13.70 -41.36
CA ARG A 1034 -12.50 -15.06 -41.88
C ARG A 1034 -11.02 -15.47 -41.91
N SER A 1035 -10.11 -14.51 -41.87
CA SER A 1035 -8.66 -14.77 -41.89
C SER A 1035 -7.96 -14.61 -40.54
N CYS A 1036 -8.67 -14.14 -39.50
CA CYS A 1036 -8.09 -13.81 -38.20
C CYS A 1036 -7.85 -15.07 -37.35
N VAL A 1037 -6.65 -15.20 -36.80
CA VAL A 1037 -6.31 -16.29 -35.85
C VAL A 1037 -6.78 -15.95 -34.44
N GLU A 1038 -6.70 -14.68 -34.04
CA GLU A 1038 -7.12 -14.19 -32.73
C GLU A 1038 -8.08 -13.01 -32.84
N LEU A 1039 -9.22 -13.08 -32.14
CA LEU A 1039 -10.26 -12.05 -32.15
C LEU A 1039 -10.58 -11.62 -30.72
N SER A 1040 -10.46 -10.33 -30.42
CA SER A 1040 -10.66 -9.78 -29.08
C SER A 1040 -11.61 -8.59 -29.10
N PHE A 1041 -12.64 -8.61 -28.24
CA PHE A 1041 -13.54 -7.49 -27.99
C PHE A 1041 -13.45 -7.06 -26.52
N LEU A 1042 -13.31 -5.77 -26.27
CA LEU A 1042 -13.21 -5.17 -24.94
C LEU A 1042 -14.25 -4.05 -24.80
N ARG A 1043 -15.16 -4.14 -23.83
CA ARG A 1043 -16.21 -3.14 -23.53
C ARG A 1043 -17.13 -2.79 -24.71
N CYS A 1044 -17.34 -3.73 -25.63
CA CYS A 1044 -18.28 -3.57 -26.75
C CYS A 1044 -19.71 -4.03 -26.37
N PRO A 1045 -20.76 -3.21 -26.60
CA PRO A 1045 -22.15 -3.65 -26.45
C PRO A 1045 -22.56 -4.51 -27.66
N LEU A 1046 -22.25 -5.81 -27.62
CA LEU A 1046 -22.45 -6.71 -28.76
C LEU A 1046 -23.91 -7.12 -28.99
N GLY A 1047 -24.82 -6.91 -28.02
CA GLY A 1047 -26.24 -7.19 -28.20
C GLY A 1047 -26.47 -8.63 -28.66
N ALA A 1048 -26.99 -8.79 -29.88
CA ALA A 1048 -27.09 -10.06 -30.60
C ALA A 1048 -25.93 -10.23 -31.59
N LEU A 1049 -25.29 -11.40 -31.59
CA LEU A 1049 -24.40 -11.80 -32.68
C LEU A 1049 -25.24 -12.03 -33.96
N PRO A 1050 -24.72 -11.70 -35.15
CA PRO A 1050 -25.46 -11.90 -36.40
C PRO A 1050 -25.29 -13.34 -36.96
N PRO A 1051 -26.24 -13.81 -37.80
CA PRO A 1051 -26.34 -15.21 -38.27
C PRO A 1051 -25.15 -15.82 -39.04
N GLY A 1052 -24.03 -15.11 -39.21
CA GLY A 1052 -22.80 -15.56 -39.86
C GLY A 1052 -21.62 -15.80 -38.89
N PHE A 1053 -21.79 -15.54 -37.58
CA PHE A 1053 -20.70 -15.69 -36.61
C PHE A 1053 -20.12 -17.12 -36.57
N THR A 1054 -20.95 -18.13 -36.84
CA THR A 1054 -20.56 -19.55 -36.89
C THR A 1054 -19.54 -19.88 -37.99
N GLU A 1055 -19.44 -19.03 -39.03
CA GLU A 1055 -18.49 -19.20 -40.14
C GLU A 1055 -17.13 -18.53 -39.89
N LEU A 1056 -17.00 -17.73 -38.83
CA LEU A 1056 -15.75 -17.08 -38.45
C LEU A 1056 -14.90 -18.06 -37.64
N ALA A 1057 -13.68 -18.35 -38.11
CA ALA A 1057 -12.82 -19.40 -37.56
C ALA A 1057 -11.56 -18.86 -36.84
N PRO A 1058 -11.67 -18.03 -35.78
CA PRO A 1058 -10.52 -17.71 -34.97
C PRO A 1058 -10.13 -18.91 -34.09
N ARG A 1059 -8.83 -19.11 -33.87
CA ARG A 1059 -8.30 -20.11 -32.91
C ARG A 1059 -8.44 -19.64 -31.46
N ALA A 1060 -8.55 -18.33 -31.25
CA ALA A 1060 -8.73 -17.70 -29.94
C ALA A 1060 -9.78 -16.59 -30.01
N LEU A 1061 -10.77 -16.62 -29.11
CA LEU A 1061 -11.81 -15.62 -28.97
C LEU A 1061 -11.81 -15.04 -27.54
N ARG A 1062 -11.66 -13.72 -27.42
CA ARG A 1062 -11.68 -13.00 -26.13
C ARG A 1062 -12.80 -11.97 -26.11
N LEU A 1063 -13.70 -12.06 -25.15
CA LEU A 1063 -14.76 -11.09 -24.89
C LEU A 1063 -14.60 -10.60 -23.45
N ARG A 1064 -14.22 -9.33 -23.27
CA ARG A 1064 -14.01 -8.72 -21.96
C ARG A 1064 -14.96 -7.54 -21.78
N SER A 1065 -15.74 -7.53 -20.71
CA SER A 1065 -16.72 -6.51 -20.34
C SER A 1065 -17.75 -6.15 -21.44
N CYS A 1066 -18.05 -7.08 -22.35
CA CYS A 1066 -19.10 -6.93 -23.37
C CYS A 1066 -20.49 -7.28 -22.80
N LYS A 1067 -21.53 -6.55 -23.20
CA LYS A 1067 -22.92 -6.94 -22.89
C LYS A 1067 -23.41 -7.93 -23.95
N LEU A 1068 -23.59 -9.19 -23.57
CA LEU A 1068 -24.12 -10.26 -24.41
C LEU A 1068 -25.57 -10.57 -24.01
N ASP A 1069 -26.47 -10.72 -24.98
CA ASP A 1069 -27.82 -11.22 -24.74
C ASP A 1069 -27.90 -12.76 -24.89
N ALA A 1070 -29.08 -13.32 -24.66
CA ALA A 1070 -29.32 -14.76 -24.72
C ALA A 1070 -29.15 -15.33 -26.15
N ASP A 1071 -29.46 -14.53 -27.18
CA ASP A 1071 -29.34 -14.93 -28.57
C ASP A 1071 -27.86 -15.00 -29.00
N ALA A 1072 -27.05 -14.03 -28.56
CA ALA A 1072 -25.60 -14.04 -28.73
C ALA A 1072 -24.95 -15.28 -28.08
N LEU A 1073 -25.40 -15.67 -26.88
CA LEU A 1073 -24.89 -16.87 -26.21
C LEU A 1073 -25.28 -18.16 -26.96
N SER A 1074 -26.48 -18.20 -27.55
CA SER A 1074 -26.95 -19.32 -28.37
C SER A 1074 -26.16 -19.45 -29.69
N GLU A 1075 -25.92 -18.33 -30.38
CA GLU A 1075 -25.09 -18.32 -31.59
C GLU A 1075 -23.63 -18.68 -31.29
N MET A 1076 -23.08 -18.19 -30.18
CA MET A 1076 -21.72 -18.54 -29.75
C MET A 1076 -21.61 -20.03 -29.44
N SER A 1077 -22.59 -20.61 -28.73
CA SER A 1077 -22.70 -22.06 -28.52
C SER A 1077 -22.74 -22.84 -29.84
N THR A 1078 -23.42 -22.31 -30.86
CA THR A 1078 -23.48 -22.90 -32.20
C THR A 1078 -22.15 -22.78 -32.94
N ALA A 1079 -21.44 -21.64 -32.80
CA ALA A 1079 -20.15 -21.38 -33.44
C ALA A 1079 -19.04 -22.28 -32.88
N VAL A 1080 -18.97 -22.42 -31.56
CA VAL A 1080 -18.01 -23.34 -30.92
C VAL A 1080 -18.31 -24.80 -31.31
N ARG A 1081 -19.59 -25.19 -31.44
CA ARG A 1081 -19.96 -26.55 -31.91
C ARG A 1081 -19.52 -26.83 -33.35
N ALA A 1082 -19.49 -25.82 -34.20
CA ALA A 1082 -19.14 -25.96 -35.61
C ALA A 1082 -17.62 -26.08 -35.84
N GLN A 1083 -16.78 -25.72 -34.86
CA GLN A 1083 -15.34 -25.49 -35.09
C GLN A 1083 -14.43 -26.33 -34.18
N PRO A 1084 -13.78 -27.39 -34.70
CA PRO A 1084 -12.86 -28.22 -33.91
C PRO A 1084 -11.49 -27.56 -33.63
N GLU A 1085 -11.14 -26.44 -34.25
CA GLU A 1085 -9.83 -25.76 -34.06
C GLU A 1085 -9.82 -24.66 -32.98
N LEU A 1086 -10.94 -24.39 -32.31
CA LEU A 1086 -11.02 -23.36 -31.27
C LEU A 1086 -10.28 -23.83 -29.99
N SER A 1087 -9.16 -23.19 -29.68
CA SER A 1087 -8.23 -23.61 -28.63
C SER A 1087 -8.37 -22.84 -27.31
N ALA A 1088 -8.82 -21.57 -27.37
CA ALA A 1088 -8.96 -20.71 -26.20
C ALA A 1088 -10.20 -19.82 -26.30
N VAL A 1089 -10.97 -19.74 -25.20
CA VAL A 1089 -12.12 -18.87 -25.07
C VAL A 1089 -12.03 -18.12 -23.74
N GLU A 1090 -12.09 -16.80 -23.80
CA GLU A 1090 -12.02 -15.91 -22.64
C GLU A 1090 -13.30 -15.07 -22.59
N LEU A 1091 -14.08 -15.19 -21.50
CA LEU A 1091 -15.39 -14.57 -21.33
C LEU A 1091 -15.45 -13.81 -19.98
N LEU A 1092 -14.81 -12.64 -19.93
CA LEU A 1092 -14.83 -11.74 -18.77
C LEU A 1092 -16.01 -10.77 -18.86
N THR A 1093 -17.23 -11.28 -19.05
CA THR A 1093 -18.44 -10.47 -19.27
C THR A 1093 -19.51 -10.79 -18.25
N ALA A 1094 -20.32 -9.82 -17.81
CA ALA A 1094 -21.44 -10.12 -16.92
C ALA A 1094 -22.54 -10.89 -17.68
N LEU A 1095 -22.59 -12.21 -17.52
CA LEU A 1095 -23.69 -13.03 -18.03
C LEU A 1095 -25.03 -12.56 -17.40
N PRO A 1096 -26.12 -12.47 -18.19
CA PRO A 1096 -27.39 -11.96 -17.70
C PRO A 1096 -27.98 -12.87 -16.60
N GLY A 1097 -27.87 -12.40 -15.35
CA GLY A 1097 -28.46 -13.05 -14.17
C GLY A 1097 -29.92 -12.65 -13.97
N LYS A 1098 -30.85 -13.35 -14.63
CA LYS A 1098 -32.24 -13.62 -14.19
C LYS A 1098 -33.06 -14.24 -15.34
N GLY A 1099 -33.25 -15.56 -15.27
CA GLY A 1099 -34.30 -16.29 -15.97
C GLY A 1099 -34.94 -17.25 -14.98
N THR A 1100 -36.25 -17.13 -14.81
CA THR A 1100 -37.10 -17.95 -13.93
C THR A 1100 -37.01 -19.44 -14.27
N GLU A 1101 -36.63 -20.29 -13.30
CA GLU A 1101 -36.81 -21.76 -13.20
C GLU A 1101 -36.68 -22.65 -14.46
N GLY A 1102 -35.96 -22.21 -15.50
CA GLY A 1102 -35.59 -22.99 -16.68
C GLY A 1102 -34.10 -22.84 -16.97
N GLU A 1103 -33.48 -23.91 -17.46
CA GLU A 1103 -32.05 -24.05 -17.80
C GLU A 1103 -31.31 -22.72 -18.02
N GLY A 1104 -30.44 -22.33 -17.08
CA GLY A 1104 -29.70 -21.07 -17.17
C GLY A 1104 -28.80 -20.97 -18.41
N PRO A 1105 -28.35 -19.77 -18.80
CA PRO A 1105 -27.49 -19.55 -19.98
C PRO A 1105 -26.20 -20.39 -19.95
N ALA A 1106 -25.65 -20.68 -18.76
CA ALA A 1106 -24.49 -21.55 -18.57
C ALA A 1106 -24.74 -23.01 -19.02
N THR A 1107 -25.96 -23.54 -18.92
CA THR A 1107 -26.31 -24.89 -19.40
C THR A 1107 -26.34 -24.99 -20.93
N SER A 1108 -26.67 -23.90 -21.64
CA SER A 1108 -26.74 -23.87 -23.12
C SER A 1108 -25.37 -23.91 -23.81
N LEU A 1109 -24.32 -23.42 -23.13
CA LEU A 1109 -22.92 -23.50 -23.56
C LEU A 1109 -22.31 -24.89 -23.36
N VAL A 1110 -22.95 -25.80 -22.62
CA VAL A 1110 -22.37 -27.12 -22.28
C VAL A 1110 -23.21 -28.24 -22.90
N SER A 1111 -23.31 -28.24 -24.24
CA SER A 1111 -23.84 -29.40 -24.98
C SER A 1111 -22.75 -30.45 -25.22
N ARG A 1112 -23.13 -31.74 -25.24
CA ARG A 1112 -22.25 -32.93 -25.31
C ARG A 1112 -21.18 -32.97 -26.43
N LYS A 1113 -21.18 -32.04 -27.40
CA LYS A 1113 -20.21 -32.01 -28.52
C LYS A 1113 -19.17 -30.88 -28.45
N MET A 1114 -19.27 -29.97 -27.48
CA MET A 1114 -18.52 -28.70 -27.48
C MET A 1114 -17.07 -28.80 -26.98
N ALA A 1115 -16.57 -30.00 -26.65
CA ALA A 1115 -15.63 -30.12 -25.54
C ALA A 1115 -14.29 -30.82 -25.81
N LEU A 1116 -13.99 -31.31 -27.03
CA LEU A 1116 -12.80 -32.17 -27.18
C LEU A 1116 -11.45 -31.43 -27.25
N ASN A 1117 -11.42 -30.16 -27.67
CA ASN A 1117 -10.16 -29.46 -28.02
C ASN A 1117 -9.92 -28.12 -27.26
N LEU A 1118 -10.72 -27.79 -26.25
CA LEU A 1118 -10.55 -26.54 -25.49
C LEU A 1118 -9.36 -26.66 -24.52
N LEU A 1119 -8.33 -25.81 -24.67
CA LEU A 1119 -7.13 -25.80 -23.82
C LEU A 1119 -7.24 -24.83 -22.65
N ALA A 1120 -7.91 -23.68 -22.83
CA ALA A 1120 -8.08 -22.66 -21.80
C ALA A 1120 -9.50 -22.08 -21.81
N LEU A 1121 -10.08 -21.91 -20.61
CA LEU A 1121 -11.36 -21.27 -20.38
C LEU A 1121 -11.25 -20.30 -19.19
N ASP A 1122 -11.53 -19.03 -19.43
CA ASP A 1122 -11.59 -18.01 -18.37
C ASP A 1122 -13.02 -17.46 -18.27
N LEU A 1123 -13.60 -17.61 -17.07
CA LEU A 1123 -14.96 -17.16 -16.72
C LEU A 1123 -14.92 -16.17 -15.55
N SER A 1124 -13.79 -15.53 -15.27
CA SER A 1124 -13.67 -14.64 -14.12
C SER A 1124 -14.67 -13.47 -14.19
N GLU A 1125 -15.03 -12.89 -13.04
CA GLU A 1125 -16.00 -11.79 -12.86
C GLU A 1125 -17.45 -12.13 -13.27
N ASN A 1126 -17.79 -13.41 -13.46
CA ASN A 1126 -19.15 -13.86 -13.78
C ASN A 1126 -19.92 -14.32 -12.55
N HIS A 1127 -21.20 -13.96 -12.40
CA HIS A 1127 -22.03 -14.49 -11.31
C HIS A 1127 -22.50 -15.93 -11.57
N LEU A 1128 -21.73 -16.94 -11.11
CA LEU A 1128 -21.92 -18.37 -11.41
C LEU A 1128 -22.59 -19.18 -10.27
N ALA A 1129 -23.23 -18.53 -9.30
CA ALA A 1129 -23.96 -19.22 -8.23
C ALA A 1129 -24.98 -20.26 -8.79
N GLY A 1130 -24.87 -21.52 -8.38
CA GLY A 1130 -25.72 -22.64 -8.81
C GLY A 1130 -25.25 -23.37 -10.07
N ALA A 1131 -24.11 -22.98 -10.67
CA ALA A 1131 -23.59 -23.57 -11.91
C ALA A 1131 -22.67 -24.78 -11.71
N GLY A 1132 -22.39 -25.19 -10.46
CA GLY A 1132 -21.36 -26.18 -10.13
C GLY A 1132 -21.60 -27.56 -10.77
N ARG A 1133 -22.86 -27.98 -10.93
CA ARG A 1133 -23.19 -29.25 -11.61
C ARG A 1133 -22.87 -29.21 -13.11
N THR A 1134 -23.11 -28.08 -13.75
CA THR A 1134 -22.84 -27.84 -15.18
C THR A 1134 -21.34 -27.75 -15.43
N MET A 1135 -20.60 -27.05 -14.57
CA MET A 1135 -19.14 -26.96 -14.67
C MET A 1135 -18.45 -28.29 -14.38
N ALA A 1136 -18.96 -29.07 -13.42
CA ALA A 1136 -18.47 -30.43 -13.16
C ALA A 1136 -18.67 -31.36 -14.36
N LEU A 1137 -19.78 -31.21 -15.12
CA LEU A 1137 -19.98 -31.93 -16.38
C LEU A 1137 -19.01 -31.46 -17.46
N LEU A 1138 -18.77 -30.15 -17.59
CA LEU A 1138 -17.81 -29.60 -18.55
C LEU A 1138 -16.40 -30.16 -18.32
N LEU A 1139 -15.91 -30.15 -17.08
CA LEU A 1139 -14.62 -30.75 -16.71
C LEU A 1139 -14.52 -32.24 -17.01
N ARG A 1140 -15.65 -32.96 -17.00
CA ARG A 1140 -15.69 -34.39 -17.34
C ARG A 1140 -15.57 -34.63 -18.85
N TYR A 1141 -16.04 -33.70 -19.67
CA TYR A 1141 -16.04 -33.83 -21.13
C TYR A 1141 -14.83 -33.15 -21.81
N CYS A 1142 -14.19 -32.18 -21.15
CA CYS A 1142 -13.02 -31.46 -21.67
C CYS A 1142 -11.69 -32.08 -21.22
N HIS A 1143 -11.29 -33.20 -21.82
CA HIS A 1143 -10.04 -33.88 -21.46
C HIS A 1143 -8.75 -33.09 -21.76
N GLN A 1144 -8.81 -32.10 -22.65
CA GLN A 1144 -7.67 -31.25 -23.03
C GLN A 1144 -7.60 -29.93 -22.26
N LEU A 1145 -8.55 -29.63 -21.37
CA LEU A 1145 -8.56 -28.38 -20.63
C LEU A 1145 -7.35 -28.32 -19.68
N ALA A 1146 -6.41 -27.43 -19.97
CA ALA A 1146 -5.20 -27.21 -19.19
C ALA A 1146 -5.39 -26.12 -18.14
N LEU A 1147 -6.20 -25.09 -18.46
CA LEU A 1147 -6.43 -23.92 -17.62
C LEU A 1147 -7.92 -23.60 -17.49
N LEU A 1148 -8.39 -23.45 -16.25
CA LEU A 1148 -9.73 -22.94 -15.90
C LEU A 1148 -9.58 -21.82 -14.86
N GLN A 1149 -10.00 -20.59 -15.21
CA GLN A 1149 -9.99 -19.43 -14.32
C GLN A 1149 -11.41 -19.04 -13.89
N LEU A 1150 -11.59 -18.81 -12.59
CA LEU A 1150 -12.88 -18.60 -11.93
C LEU A 1150 -12.80 -17.50 -10.84
N GLU A 1151 -12.03 -16.45 -11.08
CA GLU A 1151 -11.87 -15.37 -10.10
C GLU A 1151 -13.17 -14.57 -9.98
N ASP A 1152 -13.56 -14.18 -8.76
CA ASP A 1152 -14.76 -13.37 -8.48
C ASP A 1152 -16.10 -13.92 -9.01
N CYS A 1153 -16.24 -15.24 -9.11
CA CYS A 1153 -17.42 -15.87 -9.72
C CYS A 1153 -18.67 -16.04 -8.83
N ALA A 1154 -18.67 -15.54 -7.58
CA ALA A 1154 -19.77 -15.74 -6.61
C ALA A 1154 -20.28 -17.21 -6.48
N LEU A 1155 -19.37 -18.19 -6.53
CA LEU A 1155 -19.72 -19.62 -6.42
C LEU A 1155 -20.25 -19.94 -5.01
N SER A 1156 -21.30 -20.75 -4.93
CA SER A 1156 -21.79 -21.24 -3.64
C SER A 1156 -20.91 -22.38 -3.09
N LEU A 1157 -21.02 -22.67 -1.79
CA LEU A 1157 -20.32 -23.80 -1.17
C LEU A 1157 -20.67 -25.14 -1.85
N GLU A 1158 -21.92 -25.32 -2.30
CA GLU A 1158 -22.34 -26.50 -3.04
C GLU A 1158 -21.63 -26.60 -4.41
N ASP A 1159 -21.47 -25.48 -5.10
CA ASP A 1159 -20.78 -25.42 -6.39
C ASP A 1159 -19.29 -25.79 -6.24
N LEU A 1160 -18.63 -25.27 -5.21
CA LEU A 1160 -17.24 -25.59 -4.87
C LEU A 1160 -17.05 -27.08 -4.53
N THR A 1161 -18.05 -27.67 -3.87
CA THR A 1161 -18.04 -29.11 -3.52
C THR A 1161 -18.18 -29.99 -4.76
N LEU A 1162 -19.00 -29.59 -5.74
CA LEU A 1162 -19.16 -30.30 -7.00
C LEU A 1162 -17.93 -30.14 -7.90
N LEU A 1163 -17.36 -28.93 -7.97
CA LEU A 1163 -16.15 -28.62 -8.73
C LEU A 1163 -14.93 -29.37 -8.19
N SER A 1164 -14.72 -29.38 -6.88
CA SER A 1164 -13.59 -30.11 -6.27
C SER A 1164 -13.62 -31.61 -6.59
N ARG A 1165 -14.80 -32.24 -6.56
CA ARG A 1165 -14.96 -33.65 -6.96
C ARG A 1165 -14.70 -33.90 -8.44
N ALA A 1166 -15.03 -32.95 -9.30
CA ALA A 1166 -14.78 -33.05 -10.74
C ALA A 1166 -13.29 -32.83 -11.07
N LEU A 1167 -12.65 -31.86 -10.42
CA LEU A 1167 -11.23 -31.54 -10.56
C LEU A 1167 -10.33 -32.67 -10.08
N ALA A 1168 -10.70 -33.34 -8.97
CA ALA A 1168 -9.99 -34.52 -8.50
C ALA A 1168 -9.93 -35.67 -9.54
N ARG A 1169 -10.75 -35.58 -10.61
CA ARG A 1169 -10.81 -36.55 -11.71
C ARG A 1169 -10.32 -35.99 -13.04
N SER A 1170 -9.96 -34.71 -13.13
CA SER A 1170 -9.49 -34.06 -14.36
C SER A 1170 -7.98 -33.76 -14.30
N ARG A 1171 -7.36 -33.43 -15.45
CA ARG A 1171 -5.94 -33.02 -15.55
C ARG A 1171 -5.75 -31.48 -15.54
N ALA A 1172 -6.82 -30.71 -15.34
CA ALA A 1172 -6.80 -29.26 -15.43
C ALA A 1172 -6.14 -28.63 -14.20
N ARG A 1173 -5.29 -27.61 -14.40
CA ARG A 1173 -4.80 -26.77 -13.30
C ARG A 1173 -5.79 -25.64 -13.05
N VAL A 1174 -6.23 -25.49 -11.81
CA VAL A 1174 -6.97 -24.31 -11.35
C VAL A 1174 -5.98 -23.40 -10.64
N LEU A 1175 -5.96 -22.13 -11.03
CA LEU A 1175 -5.22 -21.08 -10.34
C LEU A 1175 -6.21 -20.31 -9.46
N PRO A 1176 -6.27 -20.55 -8.14
CA PRO A 1176 -6.95 -19.64 -7.23
C PRO A 1176 -6.02 -18.46 -6.92
N SER A 1177 -6.51 -17.22 -7.09
CA SER A 1177 -5.87 -16.06 -6.48
C SER A 1177 -6.06 -16.13 -4.96
N VAL A 1178 -4.95 -16.00 -4.24
CA VAL A 1178 -4.93 -15.96 -2.78
C VAL A 1178 -5.47 -14.60 -2.34
N SER A 1179 -6.79 -14.52 -2.17
CA SER A 1179 -7.41 -13.70 -1.14
C SER A 1179 -8.29 -14.62 -0.31
N GLU A 1180 -8.19 -14.48 1.01
CA GLU A 1180 -8.65 -15.42 2.03
C GLU A 1180 -10.07 -15.98 1.81
N ALA A 1181 -10.16 -17.21 1.28
CA ALA A 1181 -11.35 -18.04 1.46
C ALA A 1181 -11.19 -18.82 2.78
N LYS A 1182 -11.86 -18.35 3.84
CA LYS A 1182 -12.12 -19.14 5.05
C LYS A 1182 -12.92 -20.40 4.67
N VAL A 1183 -12.52 -21.52 5.28
CA VAL A 1183 -13.18 -22.85 5.23
C VAL A 1183 -14.68 -22.77 5.47
#